data_AF-A0A6A3LZU3-F1
#
_entry.id   AF-A0A6A3LZU3-F1
#
_cell.length_a   1.000
_cell.length_b   1.000
_cell.length_c   1.000
_cell.angle_alpha   90.00
_cell.angle_beta   90.00
_cell.angle_gamma   90.00
#
_symmetry.space_group_name_H-M   'P 1'
#
loop_
_entity.id
_entity.type
_entity.pdbx_description
1 polymer ?
#
loop_
_entity_poly.entity_id
_entity_poly.type
_entity_poly.pdbx_seq_one_letter_code
_entity_poly.pdbx_strand_id
1 'polypeptide(L)'
;MATEMEALRAEGNAFFSAKDFPAAVAKYTQGLSAAPPSSDLSDDALKAVQAQRVLLWSNRAACLLQLEDFAAAEKDCTLALAVEPDNAKARYRRGQAHVGLGNMTQAFKDVHLVLQQTPSNKAAAALARKIQEKVREDVHGVQKALDTIVAGVHGESGQAGVKEVLEEREKAVEALQYLEMKSVTELASLPEEIAKREGLVVLWRAAEKLVELSEADEEHKEALLAILSHVASLLAILSSASMELAGRTFETNNSALEKLLELLHNQVAREYETHVAVQMPLRGRKAIIRLAAFIFKYLIIAAGSDDDMCVRRVLGGILDGLRSRERVLQIAALDGLLHFISVLGSQPAGVGNKDDSAAQQLKARFAVLAQELGLFSLLHTTASSALPGFDAAGQPPAEAPSSELTAVLLSRLPLVFTECLAHFEGDDTMLKKMVRDWCVSPVLVARPTNRTQLAQASASCLLLSAVFLSNAKLALWAVQQTGNDGTAFLTRIHEFLSASRTFDDAKTHTRQLQEIWVDCVASICGVEHGPACVPPTLRIEIYRMLQASLDDEDDLMLRASALSIQVKLGIVEKTLEMPSADGKFLMDSVFEVLASAETVESKHKEAEKAKQGKDKTKQVPRSQLFWSGVSPKERGIEALSYLITYTPVKDAFVKHPGAVASVFRVEFPNVKDSSSGAQASAGFRSNVYYGIGYILHHVLTSEAAIKRKQMDGMEMTADQYEELQKALKQKSVLDDGDTPQHVEARVTRLAASRDVLTTLVQLLKLSATKSENIMEMATLSALHAAEAPTVRGNLVQCGVFQALIPLALHHIAVAKSKGTKAGAKNPSQIHGTKISNAAGQAMAKILISTNPNLIPSSSLFSSIRPLLDLCKGDQQLLQFEALMALTNIASVSEETKARIVGEPQGLSTLQYLQFSEHELVRRAATEAICNLLPNDKVIEQVFMNDEKVRLWIAFASLEDEAEDFETARAAGGALAMVSQVPQVSWVLMRQGGLKAFTAIIEQGSNVETLHRALFAMQNMLEAISGATKDEEKAEERMKFIDEVKQHSAKLKQKLSAHSSNAQLKDAAQACLGALEQVPR
;
A
#
# COMPACT_ATOMS: atom_id res chain seq x y z
N MET A 1 -47.83 14.80 -29.61
CA MET A 1 -48.44 14.44 -28.32
C MET A 1 -47.42 14.46 -27.18
N ALA A 2 -46.31 13.72 -27.26
CA ALA A 2 -45.13 14.01 -26.40
C ALA A 2 -44.64 15.46 -26.56
N THR A 3 -44.75 15.98 -27.79
CA THR A 3 -44.46 17.38 -28.17
C THR A 3 -45.28 18.44 -27.42
N GLU A 4 -46.51 18.11 -26.98
CA GLU A 4 -47.38 19.07 -26.27
C GLU A 4 -47.01 19.15 -24.78
N MET A 5 -46.76 18.00 -24.15
CA MET A 5 -46.20 17.95 -22.79
C MET A 5 -44.83 18.64 -22.71
N GLU A 6 -44.01 18.50 -23.76
CA GLU A 6 -42.71 19.16 -23.87
C GLU A 6 -42.84 20.68 -24.02
N ALA A 7 -43.79 21.16 -24.82
CA ALA A 7 -44.07 22.59 -24.96
C ALA A 7 -44.54 23.20 -23.63
N LEU A 8 -45.49 22.57 -22.93
CA LEU A 8 -45.99 23.02 -21.63
C LEU A 8 -44.91 22.95 -20.54
N ARG A 9 -44.01 21.96 -20.59
CA ARG A 9 -42.83 21.90 -19.72
C ARG A 9 -41.88 23.06 -19.99
N ALA A 10 -41.66 23.42 -21.27
CA ALA A 10 -40.81 24.54 -21.64
C ALA A 10 -41.40 25.89 -21.17
N GLU A 11 -42.71 26.08 -21.31
CA GLU A 11 -43.41 27.23 -20.75
C GLU A 11 -43.28 27.29 -19.22
N GLY A 12 -43.52 26.17 -18.52
CA GLY A 12 -43.34 26.08 -17.08
C GLY A 12 -41.91 26.40 -16.64
N ASN A 13 -40.89 25.97 -17.40
CA ASN A 13 -39.49 26.30 -17.13
C ASN A 13 -39.20 27.81 -17.33
N ALA A 14 -39.89 28.48 -18.26
CA ALA A 14 -39.78 29.92 -18.45
C ALA A 14 -40.34 30.67 -17.23
N PHE A 15 -41.51 30.27 -16.73
CA PHE A 15 -42.08 30.82 -15.49
C PHE A 15 -41.21 30.51 -14.26
N PHE A 16 -40.64 29.30 -14.17
CA PHE A 16 -39.70 28.94 -13.10
C PHE A 16 -38.46 29.83 -13.11
N SER A 17 -37.91 30.12 -14.30
CA SER A 17 -36.76 31.04 -14.47
C SER A 17 -37.12 32.49 -14.12
N ALA A 18 -38.38 32.89 -14.37
CA ALA A 18 -38.93 34.18 -13.94
C ALA A 18 -39.30 34.24 -12.45
N LYS A 19 -39.09 33.15 -11.68
CA LYS A 19 -39.48 32.99 -10.27
C LYS A 19 -40.98 33.09 -9.97
N ASP A 20 -41.83 32.99 -10.99
CA ASP A 20 -43.29 32.87 -10.81
C ASP A 20 -43.67 31.40 -10.61
N PHE A 21 -43.47 30.93 -9.38
CA PHE A 21 -43.69 29.52 -9.02
C PHE A 21 -45.15 29.08 -9.10
N PRO A 22 -46.17 29.88 -8.72
CA PRO A 22 -47.57 29.52 -8.89
C PRO A 22 -47.96 29.32 -10.36
N ALA A 23 -47.55 30.24 -11.25
CA ALA A 23 -47.81 30.09 -12.68
C ALA A 23 -47.07 28.87 -13.27
N ALA A 24 -45.84 28.62 -12.83
CA ALA A 24 -45.08 27.42 -13.22
C ALA A 24 -45.77 26.12 -12.77
N VAL A 25 -46.30 26.05 -11.55
CA VAL A 25 -47.07 24.89 -11.04
C VAL A 25 -48.32 24.66 -11.88
N ALA A 26 -49.05 25.71 -12.24
CA ALA A 26 -50.23 25.61 -13.09
C ALA A 26 -49.88 25.04 -14.48
N LYS A 27 -48.78 25.51 -15.09
CA LYS A 27 -48.31 25.03 -16.39
C LYS A 27 -47.78 23.60 -16.37
N TYR A 28 -47.04 23.21 -15.32
CA TYR A 28 -46.62 21.81 -15.15
C TYR A 28 -47.81 20.88 -14.89
N THR A 29 -48.83 21.35 -14.19
CA THR A 29 -50.07 20.58 -13.95
C THR A 29 -50.87 20.42 -15.24
N GLN A 30 -50.97 21.47 -16.07
CA GLN A 30 -51.55 21.38 -17.42
C GLN A 30 -50.79 20.36 -18.29
N GLY A 31 -49.46 20.36 -18.23
CA GLY A 31 -48.62 19.37 -18.91
C GLY A 31 -48.86 17.94 -18.44
N LEU A 32 -49.12 17.72 -17.15
CA LEU A 32 -49.46 16.40 -16.61
C LEU A 32 -50.86 15.95 -17.03
N SER A 33 -51.82 16.87 -17.14
CA SER A 33 -53.19 16.56 -17.60
C SER A 33 -53.30 16.32 -19.11
N ALA A 34 -52.37 16.85 -19.91
CA ALA A 34 -52.30 16.62 -21.35
C ALA A 34 -51.69 15.25 -21.71
N ALA A 35 -51.38 14.41 -20.71
CA ALA A 35 -50.79 13.10 -20.95
C ALA A 35 -51.83 12.09 -21.46
N PRO A 36 -51.57 11.37 -22.56
CA PRO A 36 -52.52 10.42 -23.13
C PRO A 36 -52.81 9.21 -22.19
N PRO A 37 -54.00 8.59 -22.30
CA PRO A 37 -54.34 7.37 -21.56
C PRO A 37 -53.46 6.20 -22.01
N SER A 38 -53.07 5.35 -21.05
CA SER A 38 -52.09 4.28 -21.26
C SER A 38 -52.57 3.11 -22.12
N SER A 39 -53.86 3.04 -22.45
CA SER A 39 -54.47 1.95 -23.22
C SER A 39 -54.17 1.99 -24.72
N ASP A 40 -53.82 3.16 -25.26
CA ASP A 40 -53.79 3.39 -26.71
C ASP A 40 -52.36 3.60 -27.25
N LEU A 41 -51.34 3.26 -26.44
CA LEU A 41 -49.93 3.55 -26.71
C LEU A 41 -49.12 2.27 -26.88
N SER A 42 -48.21 2.24 -27.85
CA SER A 42 -47.17 1.21 -27.95
C SER A 42 -46.18 1.33 -26.78
N ASP A 43 -45.50 0.24 -26.42
CA ASP A 43 -44.55 0.20 -25.30
C ASP A 43 -43.47 1.28 -25.35
N ASP A 44 -42.99 1.62 -26.56
CA ASP A 44 -41.98 2.67 -26.75
C ASP A 44 -42.56 4.09 -26.57
N ALA A 45 -43.81 4.31 -27.00
CA ALA A 45 -44.51 5.58 -26.79
C ALA A 45 -44.90 5.77 -25.32
N LEU A 46 -45.25 4.69 -24.61
CA LEU A 46 -45.56 4.71 -23.18
C LEU A 46 -44.34 5.10 -22.35
N LYS A 47 -43.15 4.55 -22.67
CA LYS A 47 -41.88 4.93 -22.01
C LYS A 47 -41.55 6.41 -22.21
N ALA A 48 -41.74 6.93 -23.42
CA ALA A 48 -41.49 8.35 -23.70
C ALA A 48 -42.43 9.29 -22.91
N VAL A 49 -43.71 8.92 -22.78
CA VAL A 49 -44.69 9.68 -21.98
C VAL A 49 -44.36 9.60 -20.48
N GLN A 50 -43.96 8.43 -19.98
CA GLN A 50 -43.53 8.26 -18.58
C GLN A 50 -42.29 9.09 -18.24
N ALA A 51 -41.29 9.13 -19.13
CA ALA A 51 -40.12 9.98 -18.95
C ALA A 51 -40.50 11.48 -18.86
N GLN A 52 -41.44 11.95 -19.68
CA GLN A 52 -41.93 13.33 -19.59
C GLN A 52 -42.71 13.60 -18.30
N ARG A 53 -43.49 12.63 -17.79
CA ARG A 53 -44.17 12.76 -16.48
C ARG A 53 -43.17 12.90 -15.34
N VAL A 54 -42.09 12.13 -15.34
CA VAL A 54 -41.03 12.23 -14.33
C VAL A 54 -40.39 13.62 -14.33
N LEU A 55 -40.09 14.16 -15.50
CA LEU A 55 -39.55 15.53 -15.61
C LEU A 55 -40.52 16.58 -15.08
N LEU A 56 -41.81 16.46 -15.39
CA LEU A 56 -42.86 17.38 -14.94
C LEU A 56 -43.07 17.31 -13.43
N TRP A 57 -43.19 16.11 -12.83
CA TRP A 57 -43.30 15.95 -11.37
C TRP A 57 -42.07 16.49 -10.65
N SER A 58 -40.87 16.19 -11.15
CA SER A 58 -39.62 16.65 -10.56
C SER A 58 -39.49 18.18 -10.60
N ASN A 59 -39.93 18.82 -11.69
CA ASN A 59 -39.92 20.28 -11.83
C ASN A 59 -41.03 20.94 -11.01
N ARG A 60 -42.23 20.35 -10.95
CA ARG A 60 -43.33 20.84 -10.11
C ARG A 60 -42.99 20.75 -8.62
N ALA A 61 -42.37 19.66 -8.17
CA ALA A 61 -41.85 19.51 -6.82
C ALA A 61 -40.82 20.60 -6.47
N ALA A 62 -39.98 21.02 -7.43
CA ALA A 62 -39.05 22.13 -7.22
C ALA A 62 -39.77 23.45 -6.94
N CYS A 63 -40.87 23.75 -7.64
CA CYS A 63 -41.71 24.91 -7.35
C CYS A 63 -42.40 24.78 -5.99
N LEU A 64 -42.97 23.61 -5.69
CA LEU A 64 -43.68 23.35 -4.43
C LEU A 64 -42.76 23.50 -3.21
N LEU A 65 -41.49 23.10 -3.33
CA LEU A 65 -40.47 23.36 -2.30
C LEU A 65 -40.22 24.86 -2.07
N GLN A 66 -40.30 25.70 -3.11
CA GLN A 66 -40.17 27.16 -2.97
C GLN A 66 -41.45 27.81 -2.42
N LEU A 67 -42.60 27.18 -2.62
CA LEU A 67 -43.89 27.58 -2.08
C LEU A 67 -44.16 27.01 -0.66
N GLU A 68 -43.18 26.30 -0.10
CA GLU A 68 -43.25 25.63 1.22
C GLU A 68 -44.36 24.58 1.36
N ASP A 69 -44.93 24.12 0.25
CA ASP A 69 -45.86 22.97 0.23
C ASP A 69 -45.06 21.66 0.18
N PHE A 70 -44.46 21.32 1.32
CA PHE A 70 -43.58 20.16 1.45
C PHE A 70 -44.33 18.83 1.26
N ALA A 71 -45.60 18.76 1.63
CA ALA A 71 -46.41 17.55 1.49
C ALA A 71 -46.75 17.25 0.02
N ALA A 72 -47.09 18.27 -0.77
CA ALA A 72 -47.29 18.09 -2.20
C ALA A 72 -45.96 17.78 -2.93
N ALA A 73 -44.85 18.42 -2.51
CA ALA A 73 -43.53 18.17 -3.07
C ALA A 73 -43.05 16.72 -2.82
N GLU A 74 -43.30 16.18 -1.61
CA GLU A 74 -42.99 14.79 -1.28
C GLU A 74 -43.76 13.82 -2.18
N LYS A 75 -45.08 14.01 -2.33
CA LYS A 75 -45.92 13.18 -3.21
C LYS A 75 -45.45 13.19 -4.65
N ASP A 76 -45.16 14.36 -5.22
CA ASP A 76 -44.65 14.48 -6.59
C ASP A 76 -43.29 13.79 -6.76
N CYS A 77 -42.38 13.91 -5.78
CA CYS A 77 -41.11 13.20 -5.83
C CYS A 77 -41.28 11.69 -5.69
N THR A 78 -42.22 11.23 -4.85
CA THR A 78 -42.52 9.80 -4.68
C THR A 78 -43.13 9.21 -5.96
N LEU A 79 -44.02 9.93 -6.65
CA LEU A 79 -44.52 9.53 -7.97
C LEU A 79 -43.40 9.49 -9.03
N ALA A 80 -42.51 10.48 -9.04
CA ALA A 80 -41.35 10.49 -9.93
C ALA A 80 -40.40 9.30 -9.68
N LEU A 81 -40.16 8.96 -8.41
CA LEU A 81 -39.29 7.85 -8.02
C LEU A 81 -39.94 6.47 -8.19
N ALA A 82 -41.27 6.39 -8.24
CA ALA A 82 -41.98 5.16 -8.58
C ALA A 82 -41.76 4.75 -10.05
N VAL A 83 -41.53 5.73 -10.93
CA VAL A 83 -41.26 5.51 -12.36
C VAL A 83 -39.75 5.46 -12.64
N GLU A 84 -38.97 6.39 -12.10
CA GLU A 84 -37.51 6.41 -12.18
C GLU A 84 -36.88 6.35 -10.78
N PRO A 85 -36.65 5.14 -10.23
CA PRO A 85 -36.05 4.99 -8.91
C PRO A 85 -34.67 5.63 -8.81
N ASP A 86 -33.89 5.76 -9.88
CA ASP A 86 -32.52 6.30 -9.82
C ASP A 86 -32.44 7.83 -9.99
N ASN A 87 -33.57 8.54 -10.03
CA ASN A 87 -33.59 9.98 -10.26
C ASN A 87 -33.04 10.77 -9.04
N ALA A 88 -31.75 11.09 -9.07
CA ALA A 88 -31.05 11.81 -8.00
C ALA A 88 -31.65 13.19 -7.69
N LYS A 89 -32.23 13.87 -8.69
CA LYS A 89 -32.86 15.20 -8.50
C LYS A 89 -34.18 15.08 -7.76
N ALA A 90 -35.03 14.12 -8.13
CA ALA A 90 -36.29 13.84 -7.42
C ALA A 90 -36.01 13.37 -5.98
N ARG A 91 -35.02 12.49 -5.79
CA ARG A 91 -34.61 12.02 -4.46
C ARG A 91 -34.06 13.12 -3.57
N TYR A 92 -33.19 14.00 -4.11
CA TYR A 92 -32.69 15.15 -3.36
C TYR A 92 -33.83 16.10 -2.95
N ARG A 93 -34.79 16.37 -3.84
CA ARG A 93 -35.96 17.21 -3.57
C ARG A 93 -36.90 16.58 -2.54
N ARG A 94 -37.09 15.24 -2.57
CA ARG A 94 -37.83 14.52 -1.51
C ARG A 94 -37.12 14.60 -0.17
N GLY A 95 -35.79 14.49 -0.17
CA GLY A 95 -34.96 14.76 1.01
C GLY A 95 -35.20 16.16 1.58
N GLN A 96 -35.26 17.19 0.72
CA GLN A 96 -35.60 18.57 1.14
C GLN A 96 -37.03 18.68 1.69
N ALA A 97 -38.01 18.03 1.05
CA ALA A 97 -39.39 18.00 1.51
C ALA A 97 -39.50 17.31 2.90
N HIS A 98 -38.81 16.20 3.11
CA HIS A 98 -38.75 15.52 4.40
C HIS A 98 -38.09 16.38 5.49
N VAL A 99 -37.08 17.20 5.16
CA VAL A 99 -36.54 18.19 6.11
C VAL A 99 -37.58 19.24 6.47
N GLY A 100 -38.37 19.72 5.51
CA GLY A 100 -39.48 20.65 5.74
C GLY A 100 -40.62 20.06 6.57
N LEU A 101 -40.88 18.76 6.43
CA LEU A 101 -41.88 18.00 7.20
C LEU A 101 -41.38 17.51 8.57
N GLY A 102 -40.11 17.71 8.91
CA GLY A 102 -39.51 17.23 10.17
C GLY A 102 -39.09 15.76 10.19
N ASN A 103 -39.22 15.03 9.08
CA ASN A 103 -38.88 13.61 8.96
C ASN A 103 -37.39 13.40 8.70
N MET A 104 -36.55 13.68 9.70
CA MET A 104 -35.08 13.74 9.55
C MET A 104 -34.45 12.41 9.13
N THR A 105 -34.97 11.27 9.58
CA THR A 105 -34.46 9.94 9.24
C THR A 105 -34.66 9.61 7.76
N GLN A 106 -35.84 9.87 7.23
CA GLN A 106 -36.14 9.66 5.80
C GLN A 106 -35.38 10.67 4.93
N ALA A 107 -35.25 11.91 5.39
CA ALA A 107 -34.44 12.93 4.74
C ALA A 107 -32.96 12.50 4.62
N PHE A 108 -32.38 11.96 5.70
CA PHE A 108 -30.99 11.50 5.70
C PHE A 108 -30.79 10.31 4.76
N LYS A 109 -31.71 9.33 4.77
CA LYS A 109 -31.67 8.17 3.85
C LYS A 109 -31.66 8.63 2.39
N ASP A 110 -32.57 9.54 2.01
CA ASP A 110 -32.65 10.06 0.65
C ASP A 110 -31.40 10.87 0.26
N VAL A 111 -30.88 11.73 1.14
CA VAL A 111 -29.69 12.55 0.86
C VAL A 111 -28.40 11.71 0.84
N HIS A 112 -28.29 10.70 1.69
CA HIS A 112 -27.16 9.78 1.71
C HIS A 112 -27.07 8.98 0.40
N LEU A 113 -28.21 8.47 -0.09
CA LEU A 113 -28.28 7.79 -1.38
C LEU A 113 -27.87 8.71 -2.54
N VAL A 114 -28.22 10.00 -2.48
CA VAL A 114 -27.77 11.00 -3.48
C VAL A 114 -26.25 11.21 -3.42
N LEU A 115 -25.65 11.21 -2.22
CA LEU A 115 -24.20 11.34 -2.04
C LEU A 115 -23.42 10.09 -2.46
N GLN A 116 -24.00 8.90 -2.28
CA GLN A 116 -23.43 7.66 -2.83
C GLN A 116 -23.42 7.68 -4.36
N GLN A 117 -24.49 8.20 -4.99
CA GLN A 117 -24.57 8.31 -6.45
C GLN A 117 -23.71 9.44 -7.00
N THR A 118 -23.60 10.58 -6.28
CA THR A 118 -22.85 11.76 -6.71
C THR A 118 -22.01 12.34 -5.56
N PRO A 119 -20.81 11.77 -5.30
CA PRO A 119 -19.96 12.19 -4.17
C PRO A 119 -19.49 13.65 -4.24
N SER A 120 -19.49 14.27 -5.43
CA SER A 120 -19.10 15.67 -5.64
C SER A 120 -20.23 16.69 -5.43
N ASN A 121 -21.45 16.25 -5.12
CA ASN A 121 -22.60 17.13 -4.99
C ASN A 121 -22.55 17.95 -3.69
N LYS A 122 -22.02 19.18 -3.79
CA LYS A 122 -21.86 20.12 -2.68
C LYS A 122 -23.19 20.47 -1.98
N ALA A 123 -24.31 20.50 -2.71
CA ALA A 123 -25.63 20.82 -2.15
C ALA A 123 -26.17 19.67 -1.29
N ALA A 124 -26.05 18.43 -1.76
CA ALA A 124 -26.37 17.23 -0.97
C ALA A 124 -25.49 17.11 0.27
N ALA A 125 -24.19 17.43 0.16
CA ALA A 125 -23.26 17.40 1.29
C ALA A 125 -23.57 18.51 2.32
N ALA A 126 -24.04 19.68 1.88
CA ALA A 126 -24.49 20.75 2.76
C ALA A 126 -25.82 20.40 3.45
N LEU A 127 -26.77 19.79 2.74
CA LEU A 127 -28.04 19.34 3.31
C LEU A 127 -27.82 18.21 4.32
N ALA A 128 -26.94 17.25 4.02
CA ALA A 128 -26.54 16.21 4.96
C ALA A 128 -25.95 16.80 6.24
N ARG A 129 -25.02 17.77 6.12
CA ARG A 129 -24.47 18.49 7.28
C ARG A 129 -25.54 19.24 8.08
N LYS A 130 -26.49 19.89 7.41
CA LYS A 130 -27.60 20.59 8.08
C LYS A 130 -28.54 19.63 8.82
N ILE A 131 -28.83 18.47 8.23
CA ILE A 131 -29.59 17.41 8.90
C ILE A 131 -28.80 16.87 10.10
N GLN A 132 -27.49 16.65 9.93
CA GLN A 132 -26.60 16.20 11.00
C GLN A 132 -26.49 17.22 12.15
N GLU A 133 -26.39 18.52 11.86
CA GLU A 133 -26.34 19.59 12.87
C GLU A 133 -27.65 19.71 13.64
N LYS A 134 -28.80 19.74 12.94
CA LYS A 134 -30.12 19.75 13.59
C LYS A 134 -30.34 18.53 14.50
N VAL A 135 -29.88 17.35 14.08
CA VAL A 135 -30.01 16.14 14.90
C VAL A 135 -28.94 16.02 15.98
N ARG A 136 -27.79 16.69 15.82
CA ARG A 136 -26.77 16.81 16.87
C ARG A 136 -27.24 17.72 18.00
N GLU A 137 -28.06 18.73 17.71
CA GLU A 137 -28.74 19.53 18.73
C GLU A 137 -29.80 18.69 19.50
N ASP A 138 -30.36 17.65 18.86
CA ASP A 138 -31.27 16.66 19.46
C ASP A 138 -30.56 15.49 20.18
N VAL A 139 -29.57 15.76 21.04
CA VAL A 139 -28.96 14.76 21.97
C VAL A 139 -30.03 14.07 22.86
N HIS A 140 -31.20 14.69 23.00
CA HIS A 140 -32.39 14.15 23.67
C HIS A 140 -32.96 12.87 23.00
N GLY A 141 -32.69 12.62 21.72
CA GLY A 141 -33.23 11.45 20.99
C GLY A 141 -32.63 10.10 21.41
N VAL A 142 -31.34 10.08 21.77
CA VAL A 142 -30.65 8.87 22.25
C VAL A 142 -31.12 8.50 23.65
N GLN A 143 -31.26 9.50 24.52
CA GLN A 143 -31.81 9.33 25.87
C GLN A 143 -33.28 8.90 25.79
N LYS A 144 -34.11 9.56 24.97
CA LYS A 144 -35.52 9.17 24.77
C LYS A 144 -35.67 7.76 24.20
N ALA A 145 -34.80 7.33 23.29
CA ALA A 145 -34.79 5.97 22.78
C ALA A 145 -34.41 4.93 23.83
N LEU A 146 -33.38 5.21 24.64
CA LEU A 146 -32.99 4.38 25.77
C LEU A 146 -34.07 4.37 26.86
N ASP A 147 -34.68 5.52 27.15
CA ASP A 147 -35.75 5.69 28.13
C ASP A 147 -37.05 5.01 27.66
N THR A 148 -37.37 5.01 26.37
CA THR A 148 -38.50 4.25 25.79
C THR A 148 -38.23 2.73 25.88
N ILE A 149 -37.01 2.27 25.57
CA ILE A 149 -36.64 0.86 25.75
C ILE A 149 -36.70 0.46 27.24
N VAL A 150 -36.24 1.32 28.15
CA VAL A 150 -36.30 1.11 29.60
C VAL A 150 -37.73 1.18 30.12
N ALA A 151 -38.54 2.14 29.67
CA ALA A 151 -39.93 2.31 30.09
C ALA A 151 -40.78 1.11 29.66
N GLY A 152 -40.62 0.61 28.43
CA GLY A 152 -41.25 -0.63 27.99
C GLY A 152 -40.75 -1.88 28.74
N VAL A 153 -39.52 -1.86 29.28
CA VAL A 153 -38.89 -2.95 30.04
C VAL A 153 -39.19 -2.89 31.55
N HIS A 154 -39.55 -1.72 32.09
CA HIS A 154 -39.74 -1.46 33.52
C HIS A 154 -41.13 -0.95 33.90
N GLY A 155 -42.11 -0.96 32.99
CA GLY A 155 -43.49 -0.47 33.16
C GLY A 155 -43.89 -0.22 34.62
N GLU A 156 -44.28 1.02 34.95
CA GLU A 156 -44.30 1.77 36.24
C GLU A 156 -44.53 1.03 37.59
N SER A 157 -44.82 -0.27 37.59
CA SER A 157 -45.01 -1.16 38.73
C SER A 157 -44.04 -2.36 38.79
N GLY A 158 -43.01 -2.45 37.92
CA GLY A 158 -41.98 -3.51 38.00
C GLY A 158 -42.42 -4.88 37.47
N GLN A 159 -43.53 -4.94 36.74
CA GLN A 159 -43.95 -6.08 35.93
C GLN A 159 -44.41 -5.59 34.55
N ALA A 160 -43.47 -5.35 33.63
CA ALA A 160 -43.81 -5.08 32.24
C ALA A 160 -44.13 -6.40 31.52
N GLY A 161 -45.32 -6.47 30.93
CA GLY A 161 -45.72 -7.57 30.05
C GLY A 161 -45.23 -7.35 28.62
N VAL A 162 -45.04 -8.43 27.88
CA VAL A 162 -44.59 -8.43 26.46
C VAL A 162 -45.36 -7.44 25.57
N LYS A 163 -46.61 -7.13 25.93
CA LYS A 163 -47.50 -6.20 25.23
C LYS A 163 -47.01 -4.74 25.19
N GLU A 164 -46.42 -4.23 26.26
CA GLU A 164 -45.93 -2.84 26.35
C GLU A 164 -44.66 -2.63 25.49
N VAL A 165 -43.75 -3.61 25.51
CA VAL A 165 -42.54 -3.64 24.66
C VAL A 165 -42.91 -3.65 23.16
N LEU A 166 -44.03 -4.29 22.79
CA LEU A 166 -44.48 -4.38 21.40
C LEU A 166 -45.17 -3.10 20.90
N GLU A 167 -45.85 -2.35 21.76
CA GLU A 167 -46.49 -1.08 21.40
C GLU A 167 -45.47 0.03 21.07
N GLU A 168 -44.31 0.02 21.71
CA GLU A 168 -43.23 0.99 21.48
C GLU A 168 -42.16 0.50 20.48
N ARG A 169 -42.33 -0.72 19.93
CA ARG A 169 -41.39 -1.42 19.05
C ARG A 169 -40.94 -0.59 17.84
N GLU A 170 -41.87 0.01 17.11
CA GLU A 170 -41.52 0.75 15.88
C GLU A 170 -40.65 1.96 16.19
N LYS A 171 -40.97 2.70 17.25
CA LYS A 171 -40.20 3.87 17.70
C LYS A 171 -38.81 3.47 18.22
N ALA A 172 -38.74 2.37 18.98
CA ALA A 172 -37.48 1.85 19.51
C ALA A 172 -36.56 1.35 18.38
N VAL A 173 -37.09 0.57 17.43
CA VAL A 173 -36.33 0.04 16.29
C VAL A 173 -35.86 1.16 15.37
N GLU A 174 -36.70 2.17 15.08
CA GLU A 174 -36.29 3.34 14.29
C GLU A 174 -35.14 4.12 14.93
N ALA A 175 -35.19 4.31 16.25
CA ALA A 175 -34.14 5.01 16.98
C ALA A 175 -32.82 4.21 17.04
N LEU A 176 -32.90 2.89 17.26
CA LEU A 176 -31.73 2.00 17.26
C LEU A 176 -31.09 1.91 15.87
N GLN A 177 -31.89 1.79 14.81
CA GLN A 177 -31.40 1.81 13.43
C GLN A 177 -30.70 3.13 13.08
N TYR A 178 -31.23 4.25 13.57
CA TYR A 178 -30.62 5.56 13.37
C TYR A 178 -29.24 5.66 14.05
N LEU A 179 -29.10 5.15 15.27
CA LEU A 179 -27.82 5.10 16.00
C LEU A 179 -26.77 4.24 15.30
N GLU A 180 -27.19 3.10 14.74
CA GLU A 180 -26.33 2.21 13.96
C GLU A 180 -25.87 2.83 12.63
N MET A 181 -26.61 3.82 12.09
CA MET A 181 -26.27 4.51 10.84
C MET A 181 -25.26 5.66 11.01
N LYS A 182 -24.93 6.06 12.24
CA LYS A 182 -23.88 7.07 12.50
C LYS A 182 -22.49 6.51 12.16
N SER A 183 -21.57 7.39 11.74
CA SER A 183 -20.22 6.97 11.35
C SER A 183 -19.44 6.43 12.57
N VAL A 184 -18.57 5.43 12.37
CA VAL A 184 -17.72 4.84 13.43
C VAL A 184 -16.89 5.92 14.15
N THR A 185 -16.49 6.96 13.43
CA THR A 185 -15.77 8.13 13.95
C THR A 185 -16.62 9.05 14.83
N GLU A 186 -17.92 9.19 14.57
CA GLU A 186 -18.85 9.93 15.43
C GLU A 186 -19.21 9.11 16.68
N LEU A 187 -19.36 7.79 16.50
CA LEU A 187 -19.60 6.81 17.57
C LEU A 187 -18.40 6.64 18.52
N ALA A 188 -17.19 7.03 18.12
CA ALA A 188 -16.01 7.08 18.98
C ALA A 188 -15.97 8.30 19.92
N SER A 189 -16.77 9.35 19.64
CA SER A 189 -16.95 10.53 20.51
C SER A 189 -18.16 10.42 21.45
N LEU A 190 -19.18 9.65 21.05
CA LEU A 190 -20.30 9.23 21.91
C LEU A 190 -19.93 8.54 23.24
N PRO A 191 -18.83 7.77 23.39
CA PRO A 191 -18.58 6.97 24.58
C PRO A 191 -18.28 7.81 25.82
N GLU A 192 -17.64 8.96 25.67
CA GLU A 192 -17.44 9.89 26.81
C GLU A 192 -18.76 10.50 27.28
N GLU A 193 -19.73 10.70 26.38
CA GLU A 193 -21.07 11.21 26.71
C GLU A 193 -22.00 10.12 27.27
N ILE A 194 -21.93 8.89 26.74
CA ILE A 194 -22.67 7.71 27.24
C ILE A 194 -22.13 7.29 28.63
N ALA A 195 -20.81 7.27 28.82
CA ALA A 195 -20.19 6.90 30.09
C ALA A 195 -20.49 7.92 31.20
N LYS A 196 -20.59 9.22 30.87
CA LYS A 196 -21.02 10.26 31.82
C LYS A 196 -22.49 10.13 32.27
N ARG A 197 -23.30 9.29 31.61
CA ARG A 197 -24.76 9.18 31.81
C ARG A 197 -25.28 7.74 32.04
N GLU A 198 -24.40 6.80 32.41
CA GLU A 198 -24.75 5.38 32.69
C GLU A 198 -25.43 4.58 31.55
N GLY A 199 -25.42 5.06 30.30
CA GLY A 199 -26.15 4.42 29.20
C GLY A 199 -25.70 3.00 28.84
N LEU A 200 -24.49 2.60 29.22
CA LEU A 200 -23.98 1.23 29.04
C LEU A 200 -24.69 0.22 29.96
N VAL A 201 -24.96 0.62 31.20
CA VAL A 201 -25.68 -0.21 32.19
C VAL A 201 -27.11 -0.43 31.74
N VAL A 202 -27.72 0.60 31.15
CA VAL A 202 -29.06 0.54 30.56
C VAL A 202 -29.15 -0.47 29.42
N LEU A 203 -28.19 -0.45 28.48
CA LEU A 203 -28.15 -1.39 27.36
C LEU A 203 -28.01 -2.84 27.82
N TRP A 204 -27.17 -3.10 28.82
CA TRP A 204 -26.99 -4.44 29.38
C TRP A 204 -28.23 -4.95 30.13
N ARG A 205 -28.89 -4.09 30.93
CA ARG A 205 -30.17 -4.45 31.59
C ARG A 205 -31.27 -4.73 30.57
N ALA A 206 -31.34 -3.94 29.50
CA ALA A 206 -32.29 -4.18 28.42
C ALA A 206 -32.02 -5.51 27.71
N ALA A 207 -30.75 -5.83 27.41
CA ALA A 207 -30.37 -7.11 26.83
C ALA A 207 -30.75 -8.29 27.74
N GLU A 208 -30.45 -8.20 29.03
CA GLU A 208 -30.78 -9.22 30.02
C GLU A 208 -32.29 -9.47 30.10
N LYS A 209 -33.10 -8.40 30.17
CA LYS A 209 -34.55 -8.55 30.25
C LYS A 209 -35.17 -9.10 28.96
N LEU A 210 -34.68 -8.65 27.80
CA LEU A 210 -35.15 -9.13 26.51
C LEU A 210 -34.85 -10.63 26.32
N VAL A 211 -33.72 -11.13 26.82
CA VAL A 211 -33.41 -12.57 26.83
C VAL A 211 -34.44 -13.33 27.69
N GLU A 212 -34.67 -12.89 28.94
CA GLU A 212 -35.65 -13.52 29.85
C GLU A 212 -37.06 -13.55 29.27
N LEU A 213 -37.51 -12.44 28.66
CA LEU A 213 -38.83 -12.36 28.04
C LEU A 213 -38.94 -13.26 26.80
N SER A 214 -37.85 -13.40 26.03
CA SER A 214 -37.82 -14.28 24.85
C SER A 214 -37.87 -15.78 25.18
N GLU A 215 -37.48 -16.17 26.40
CA GLU A 215 -37.60 -17.54 26.90
C GLU A 215 -38.97 -17.82 27.52
N ALA A 216 -39.65 -16.79 28.03
CA ALA A 216 -40.94 -16.92 28.68
C ALA A 216 -42.15 -16.87 27.72
N ASP A 217 -42.04 -16.17 26.58
CA ASP A 217 -43.14 -15.99 25.61
C ASP A 217 -42.74 -16.44 24.19
N GLU A 218 -43.27 -17.60 23.77
CA GLU A 218 -43.05 -18.17 22.43
C GLU A 218 -43.88 -17.47 21.33
N GLU A 219 -44.97 -16.76 21.66
CA GLU A 219 -45.85 -16.10 20.67
C GLU A 219 -45.19 -14.85 20.07
N HIS A 220 -44.42 -14.11 20.88
CA HIS A 220 -43.78 -12.84 20.48
C HIS A 220 -42.25 -12.90 20.41
N LYS A 221 -41.69 -14.11 20.54
CA LYS A 221 -40.24 -14.37 20.56
C LYS A 221 -39.49 -13.75 19.39
N GLU A 222 -40.04 -13.80 18.18
CA GLU A 222 -39.41 -13.25 16.98
C GLU A 222 -39.21 -11.72 17.08
N ALA A 223 -40.22 -11.01 17.59
CA ALA A 223 -40.16 -9.57 17.76
C ALA A 223 -39.15 -9.17 18.86
N LEU A 224 -39.11 -9.91 19.97
CA LEU A 224 -38.17 -9.69 21.05
C LEU A 224 -36.71 -9.93 20.60
N LEU A 225 -36.46 -11.01 19.86
CA LEU A 225 -35.14 -11.32 19.29
C LEU A 225 -34.71 -10.29 18.24
N ALA A 226 -35.65 -9.68 17.50
CA ALA A 226 -35.35 -8.59 16.58
C ALA A 226 -34.87 -7.32 17.30
N ILE A 227 -35.52 -6.95 18.41
CA ILE A 227 -35.08 -5.81 19.25
C ILE A 227 -33.70 -6.12 19.86
N LEU A 228 -33.53 -7.33 20.40
CA LEU A 228 -32.25 -7.78 20.95
C LEU A 228 -31.11 -7.72 19.92
N SER A 229 -31.40 -7.94 18.63
CA SER A 229 -30.40 -7.86 17.55
C SER A 229 -29.80 -6.47 17.37
N HIS A 230 -30.60 -5.44 17.58
CA HIS A 230 -30.17 -4.05 17.51
C HIS A 230 -29.37 -3.65 18.77
N VAL A 231 -29.82 -4.11 19.94
CA VAL A 231 -29.09 -3.89 21.21
C VAL A 231 -27.70 -4.55 21.16
N ALA A 232 -27.61 -5.81 20.72
CA ALA A 232 -26.35 -6.51 20.54
C ALA A 232 -25.44 -5.83 19.51
N SER A 233 -26.02 -5.28 18.43
CA SER A 233 -25.27 -4.53 17.41
C SER A 233 -24.63 -3.27 17.98
N LEU A 234 -25.35 -2.51 18.80
CA LEU A 234 -24.80 -1.32 19.48
C LEU A 234 -23.71 -1.69 20.48
N LEU A 235 -23.90 -2.74 21.28
CA LEU A 235 -22.87 -3.23 22.21
C LEU A 235 -21.58 -3.64 21.48
N ALA A 236 -21.71 -4.32 20.33
CA ALA A 236 -20.57 -4.69 19.49
C ALA A 236 -19.85 -3.48 18.86
N ILE A 237 -20.61 -2.45 18.47
CA ILE A 237 -20.05 -1.19 17.94
C ILE A 237 -19.29 -0.45 19.03
N LEU A 238 -19.85 -0.35 20.23
CA LEU A 238 -19.19 0.28 21.37
C LEU A 238 -17.90 -0.46 21.74
N SER A 239 -17.92 -1.78 21.90
CA SER A 239 -16.72 -2.55 22.22
C SER A 239 -15.62 -2.48 21.13
N SER A 240 -16.00 -2.22 19.87
CA SER A 240 -15.04 -2.01 18.79
C SER A 240 -14.31 -0.65 18.83
N ALA A 241 -14.85 0.34 19.55
CA ALA A 241 -14.35 1.72 19.52
C ALA A 241 -13.04 1.90 20.31
N SER A 242 -12.86 1.22 21.44
CA SER A 242 -11.61 1.23 22.22
C SER A 242 -11.46 0.01 23.13
N MET A 243 -10.22 -0.36 23.44
CA MET A 243 -9.91 -1.48 24.35
C MET A 243 -10.30 -1.20 25.80
N GLU A 244 -10.26 0.07 26.24
CA GLU A 244 -10.74 0.48 27.56
C GLU A 244 -12.26 0.33 27.69
N LEU A 245 -13.00 0.66 26.62
CA LEU A 245 -14.46 0.51 26.60
C LEU A 245 -14.87 -0.97 26.53
N ALA A 246 -14.13 -1.82 25.81
CA ALA A 246 -14.30 -3.27 25.86
C ALA A 246 -14.15 -3.81 27.31
N GLY A 247 -13.21 -3.27 28.08
CA GLY A 247 -13.06 -3.59 29.50
C GLY A 247 -14.24 -3.13 30.34
N ARG A 248 -14.63 -1.86 30.23
CA ARG A 248 -15.82 -1.34 30.93
C ARG A 248 -17.10 -2.07 30.55
N THR A 249 -17.26 -2.50 29.30
CA THR A 249 -18.41 -3.32 28.87
C THR A 249 -18.45 -4.68 29.53
N PHE A 250 -17.28 -5.27 29.80
CA PHE A 250 -17.18 -6.57 30.44
C PHE A 250 -17.37 -6.46 31.97
N GLU A 251 -16.70 -5.50 32.62
CA GLU A 251 -16.74 -5.28 34.07
C GLU A 251 -18.13 -4.86 34.59
N THR A 252 -18.94 -4.21 33.76
CA THR A 252 -20.26 -3.68 34.18
C THR A 252 -21.35 -4.73 34.30
N ASN A 253 -21.38 -5.78 33.47
CA ASN A 253 -22.41 -6.83 33.60
C ASN A 253 -22.02 -8.17 32.90
N ASN A 254 -21.09 -8.93 33.48
CA ASN A 254 -20.65 -10.23 32.94
C ASN A 254 -21.80 -11.26 32.82
N SER A 255 -22.77 -11.27 33.75
CA SER A 255 -23.91 -12.20 33.72
C SER A 255 -24.80 -12.04 32.49
N ALA A 256 -25.00 -10.81 32.01
CA ALA A 256 -25.79 -10.54 30.81
C ALA A 256 -25.08 -11.00 29.53
N LEU A 257 -23.75 -10.86 29.48
CA LEU A 257 -22.94 -11.44 28.40
C LEU A 257 -23.05 -12.97 28.39
N GLU A 258 -23.01 -13.62 29.55
CA GLU A 258 -23.16 -15.08 29.66
C GLU A 258 -24.49 -15.56 29.08
N LYS A 259 -25.61 -14.91 29.45
CA LYS A 259 -26.94 -15.21 28.90
C LYS A 259 -27.00 -15.03 27.37
N LEU A 260 -26.35 -14.00 26.81
CA LEU A 260 -26.28 -13.80 25.36
C LEU A 260 -25.47 -14.87 24.63
N LEU A 261 -24.35 -15.32 25.21
CA LEU A 261 -23.53 -16.38 24.66
C LEU A 261 -24.24 -17.74 24.73
N GLU A 262 -24.94 -18.01 25.83
CA GLU A 262 -25.76 -19.21 26.00
C GLU A 262 -26.94 -19.23 25.01
N LEU A 263 -27.59 -18.09 24.79
CA LEU A 263 -28.62 -17.95 23.77
C LEU A 263 -28.06 -18.28 22.37
N LEU A 264 -26.89 -17.75 22.01
CA LEU A 264 -26.23 -18.05 20.74
C LEU A 264 -25.90 -19.55 20.63
N HIS A 265 -25.33 -20.14 21.68
CA HIS A 265 -24.98 -21.56 21.73
C HIS A 265 -26.21 -22.45 21.50
N ASN A 266 -27.31 -22.18 22.21
CA ASN A 266 -28.56 -22.91 22.08
C ASN A 266 -29.17 -22.75 20.68
N GLN A 267 -29.05 -21.56 20.06
CA GLN A 267 -29.53 -21.33 18.70
C GLN A 267 -28.72 -22.11 17.67
N VAL A 268 -27.39 -22.17 17.81
CA VAL A 268 -26.52 -22.95 16.93
C VAL A 268 -26.77 -24.45 17.10
N ALA A 269 -26.96 -24.94 18.33
CA ALA A 269 -27.29 -26.35 18.59
C ALA A 269 -28.61 -26.76 17.90
N ARG A 270 -29.64 -25.89 17.98
CA ARG A 270 -30.95 -26.11 17.36
C ARG A 270 -30.93 -26.09 15.82
N GLU A 271 -29.89 -25.54 15.17
CA GLU A 271 -29.73 -25.65 13.71
C GLU A 271 -29.59 -27.10 13.22
N TYR A 272 -29.23 -28.03 14.12
CA TYR A 272 -29.05 -29.45 13.82
C TYR A 272 -30.27 -30.32 14.18
N GLU A 273 -31.31 -29.73 14.77
CA GLU A 273 -32.57 -30.41 15.09
C GLU A 273 -33.57 -30.33 13.92
N THR A 274 -34.51 -31.26 13.82
CA THR A 274 -35.44 -31.37 12.67
C THR A 274 -36.60 -30.36 12.70
N HIS A 275 -36.78 -29.60 13.78
CA HIS A 275 -37.88 -28.64 13.94
C HIS A 275 -37.43 -27.20 13.66
N VAL A 276 -38.24 -26.47 12.88
CA VAL A 276 -38.03 -25.05 12.58
C VAL A 276 -38.36 -24.22 13.83
N ALA A 277 -37.36 -23.98 14.68
CA ALA A 277 -37.48 -23.09 15.83
C ALA A 277 -37.27 -21.63 15.43
N VAL A 278 -37.95 -20.69 16.12
CA VAL A 278 -37.75 -19.25 15.94
C VAL A 278 -36.31 -18.88 16.31
N GLN A 279 -35.56 -18.34 15.33
CA GLN A 279 -34.16 -17.94 15.50
C GLN A 279 -34.01 -16.41 15.56
N MET A 280 -32.96 -15.95 16.25
CA MET A 280 -32.58 -14.54 16.19
C MET A 280 -32.12 -14.16 14.79
N PRO A 281 -32.45 -12.95 14.30
CA PRO A 281 -31.96 -12.48 13.01
C PRO A 281 -30.43 -12.62 12.87
N LEU A 282 -29.95 -12.99 11.68
CA LEU A 282 -28.52 -13.19 11.39
C LEU A 282 -27.65 -12.01 11.83
N ARG A 283 -28.19 -10.79 11.71
CA ARG A 283 -27.55 -9.56 12.18
C ARG A 283 -27.20 -9.61 13.67
N GLY A 284 -28.13 -10.07 14.51
CA GLY A 284 -27.96 -10.16 15.95
C GLY A 284 -26.94 -11.22 16.35
N ARG A 285 -27.05 -12.42 15.77
CA ARG A 285 -26.06 -13.51 15.99
C ARG A 285 -24.65 -13.07 15.59
N LYS A 286 -24.50 -12.39 14.45
CA LYS A 286 -23.24 -11.80 14.00
C LYS A 286 -22.70 -10.74 14.97
N ALA A 287 -23.57 -9.91 15.53
CA ALA A 287 -23.19 -8.90 16.51
C ALA A 287 -22.68 -9.53 17.81
N ILE A 288 -23.31 -10.61 18.29
CA ILE A 288 -22.85 -11.37 19.47
C ILE A 288 -21.44 -11.94 19.24
N ILE A 289 -21.18 -12.55 18.07
CA ILE A 289 -19.84 -13.07 17.72
C ILE A 289 -18.78 -11.95 17.70
N ARG A 290 -19.12 -10.78 17.13
CA ARG A 290 -18.22 -9.62 17.11
C ARG A 290 -17.94 -9.09 18.52
N LEU A 291 -18.98 -8.97 19.35
CA LEU A 291 -18.87 -8.57 20.73
C LEU A 291 -17.94 -9.53 21.50
N ALA A 292 -18.12 -10.84 21.32
CA ALA A 292 -17.27 -11.86 21.91
C ALA A 292 -15.80 -11.71 21.45
N ALA A 293 -15.55 -11.43 20.17
CA ALA A 293 -14.19 -11.23 19.66
C ALA A 293 -13.48 -10.01 20.27
N PHE A 294 -14.18 -8.88 20.45
CA PHE A 294 -13.59 -7.69 21.08
C PHE A 294 -13.36 -7.87 22.58
N ILE A 295 -14.28 -8.56 23.28
CA ILE A 295 -14.13 -8.87 24.71
C ILE A 295 -13.00 -9.89 24.92
N PHE A 296 -12.92 -10.93 24.10
CA PHE A 296 -11.82 -11.91 24.14
C PHE A 296 -10.45 -11.24 24.01
N LYS A 297 -10.34 -10.28 23.09
CA LYS A 297 -9.13 -9.46 22.92
C LYS A 297 -8.77 -8.69 24.19
N TYR A 298 -9.74 -8.08 24.87
CA TYR A 298 -9.50 -7.38 26.14
C TYR A 298 -9.07 -8.36 27.26
N LEU A 299 -9.75 -9.49 27.41
CA LEU A 299 -9.50 -10.45 28.48
C LEU A 299 -8.08 -11.05 28.43
N ILE A 300 -7.61 -11.37 27.22
CA ILE A 300 -6.28 -11.94 27.01
C ILE A 300 -5.19 -10.86 27.13
N ILE A 301 -5.36 -9.70 26.48
CA ILE A 301 -4.27 -8.73 26.33
C ILE A 301 -4.18 -7.73 27.49
N ALA A 302 -5.32 -7.20 27.97
CA ALA A 302 -5.36 -6.07 28.89
C ALA A 302 -5.66 -6.47 30.33
N ALA A 303 -6.60 -7.41 30.53
CA ALA A 303 -6.99 -7.83 31.88
C ALA A 303 -5.98 -8.80 32.53
N GLY A 304 -5.23 -9.56 31.71
CA GLY A 304 -4.37 -10.63 32.22
C GLY A 304 -5.11 -11.61 33.13
N SER A 305 -6.42 -11.75 32.95
CA SER A 305 -7.31 -12.43 33.91
C SER A 305 -6.92 -13.90 34.03
N ASP A 306 -6.67 -14.40 35.24
CA ASP A 306 -6.42 -15.83 35.53
C ASP A 306 -7.70 -16.69 35.47
N ASP A 307 -8.87 -16.09 35.19
CA ASP A 307 -10.14 -16.82 35.08
C ASP A 307 -10.28 -17.52 33.72
N ASP A 308 -9.68 -18.71 33.62
CA ASP A 308 -9.75 -19.57 32.44
C ASP A 308 -11.18 -19.96 32.05
N MET A 309 -12.16 -19.94 32.96
CA MET A 309 -13.55 -20.31 32.64
C MET A 309 -14.25 -19.24 31.82
N CYS A 310 -14.09 -17.96 32.18
CA CYS A 310 -14.66 -16.85 31.42
C CYS A 310 -14.04 -16.76 30.02
N VAL A 311 -12.71 -16.86 29.93
CA VAL A 311 -11.97 -16.85 28.65
C VAL A 311 -12.42 -17.98 27.74
N ARG A 312 -12.57 -19.22 28.27
CA ARG A 312 -13.09 -20.37 27.52
C ARG A 312 -14.50 -20.13 26.99
N ARG A 313 -15.38 -19.50 27.78
CA ARG A 313 -16.76 -19.23 27.38
C ARG A 313 -16.85 -18.19 26.27
N VAL A 314 -16.11 -17.08 26.38
CA VAL A 314 -16.08 -16.04 25.34
C VAL A 314 -15.48 -16.59 24.05
N LEU A 315 -14.39 -17.36 24.13
CA LEU A 315 -13.83 -18.06 22.97
C LEU A 315 -14.82 -19.08 22.40
N GLY A 316 -15.52 -19.82 23.26
CA GLY A 316 -16.60 -20.74 22.89
C GLY A 316 -17.69 -20.06 22.04
N GLY A 317 -18.10 -18.84 22.41
CA GLY A 317 -19.06 -18.04 21.65
C GLY A 317 -18.55 -17.60 20.27
N ILE A 318 -17.25 -17.36 20.11
CA ILE A 318 -16.63 -17.14 18.79
C ILE A 318 -16.67 -18.44 17.99
N LEU A 319 -16.32 -19.57 18.61
CA LEU A 319 -16.32 -20.89 17.98
C LEU A 319 -17.72 -21.38 17.60
N ASP A 320 -18.77 -20.96 18.30
CA ASP A 320 -20.16 -21.24 17.92
C ASP A 320 -20.51 -20.64 16.55
N GLY A 321 -19.89 -19.51 16.19
CA GLY A 321 -19.95 -18.98 14.83
C GLY A 321 -19.36 -19.92 13.77
N LEU A 322 -18.26 -20.64 14.08
CA LEU A 322 -17.69 -21.66 13.20
C LEU A 322 -18.51 -22.96 13.16
N ARG A 323 -19.23 -23.27 14.25
CA ARG A 323 -20.13 -24.43 14.36
C ARG A 323 -21.47 -24.24 13.67
N SER A 324 -21.87 -23.00 13.34
CA SER A 324 -23.14 -22.73 12.65
C SER A 324 -23.14 -23.20 11.20
N ARG A 325 -24.32 -23.52 10.65
CA ARG A 325 -24.55 -23.77 9.21
C ARG A 325 -24.47 -22.49 8.36
N GLU A 326 -24.63 -21.33 8.98
CA GLU A 326 -24.70 -20.03 8.30
C GLU A 326 -23.31 -19.48 7.95
N ARG A 327 -23.02 -19.35 6.65
CA ARG A 327 -21.71 -18.88 6.15
C ARG A 327 -21.34 -17.48 6.66
N VAL A 328 -22.33 -16.62 6.85
CA VAL A 328 -22.13 -15.25 7.37
C VAL A 328 -21.58 -15.26 8.80
N LEU A 329 -21.99 -16.22 9.62
CA LEU A 329 -21.52 -16.39 11.00
C LEU A 329 -20.13 -17.02 11.03
N GLN A 330 -19.87 -18.01 10.18
CA GLN A 330 -18.55 -18.61 10.02
C GLN A 330 -17.49 -17.55 9.63
N ILE A 331 -17.78 -16.69 8.66
CA ILE A 331 -16.87 -15.60 8.26
C ILE A 331 -16.67 -14.60 9.42
N ALA A 332 -17.73 -14.24 10.14
CA ALA A 332 -17.62 -13.32 11.28
C ALA A 332 -16.75 -13.88 12.42
N ALA A 333 -16.81 -15.19 12.66
CA ALA A 333 -15.95 -15.87 13.62
C ALA A 333 -14.47 -15.86 13.19
N LEU A 334 -14.20 -16.15 11.90
CA LEU A 334 -12.84 -16.07 11.35
C LEU A 334 -12.26 -14.65 11.43
N ASP A 335 -13.06 -13.63 11.07
CA ASP A 335 -12.65 -12.22 11.19
C ASP A 335 -12.37 -11.83 12.65
N GLY A 336 -13.19 -12.34 13.59
CA GLY A 336 -12.99 -12.17 15.03
C GLY A 336 -11.66 -12.76 15.52
N LEU A 337 -11.35 -13.99 15.09
CA LEU A 337 -10.07 -14.65 15.40
C LEU A 337 -8.88 -13.90 14.78
N LEU A 338 -8.96 -13.46 13.52
CA LEU A 338 -7.89 -12.70 12.85
C LEU A 338 -7.62 -11.35 13.52
N HIS A 339 -8.67 -10.64 13.94
CA HIS A 339 -8.52 -9.37 14.63
C HIS A 339 -7.81 -9.52 15.98
N PHE A 340 -8.01 -10.64 16.68
CA PHE A 340 -7.25 -10.97 17.88
C PHE A 340 -5.78 -11.30 17.55
N ILE A 341 -5.54 -12.19 16.59
CA ILE A 341 -4.20 -12.71 16.26
C ILE A 341 -3.29 -11.61 15.70
N SER A 342 -3.79 -10.77 14.78
CA SER A 342 -3.00 -9.70 14.16
C SER A 342 -2.42 -8.68 15.14
N VAL A 343 -3.05 -8.51 16.30
CA VAL A 343 -2.59 -7.58 17.35
C VAL A 343 -1.47 -8.18 18.19
N LEU A 344 -1.44 -9.51 18.35
CA LEU A 344 -0.31 -10.22 18.97
C LEU A 344 0.93 -10.24 18.07
N GLY A 345 0.74 -10.20 16.74
CA GLY A 345 1.83 -10.17 15.75
C GLY A 345 2.41 -8.79 15.43
N SER A 346 1.73 -7.68 15.81
CA SER A 346 2.12 -6.31 15.46
C SER A 346 2.93 -5.60 16.56
N GLN A 347 3.95 -6.28 17.09
CA GLN A 347 5.02 -5.60 17.82
C GLN A 347 6.09 -5.14 16.81
N PRO A 348 6.46 -3.84 16.77
CA PRO A 348 7.57 -3.38 15.96
C PRO A 348 8.83 -4.10 16.41
N ALA A 349 9.55 -4.72 15.48
CA ALA A 349 10.84 -5.35 15.74
C ALA A 349 11.80 -4.32 16.39
N GLY A 350 11.95 -4.36 17.73
CA GLY A 350 12.77 -3.38 18.43
C GLY A 350 12.60 -3.16 19.94
N VAL A 351 11.71 -3.85 20.67
CA VAL A 351 11.61 -3.69 22.14
C VAL A 351 12.12 -4.96 22.83
N GLY A 352 13.25 -4.85 23.53
CA GLY A 352 14.00 -6.00 24.04
C GLY A 352 13.48 -6.62 25.36
N ASN A 353 13.64 -7.96 25.44
CA ASN A 353 13.97 -8.84 26.57
C ASN A 353 13.13 -8.85 27.86
N LYS A 354 12.20 -7.93 28.12
CA LYS A 354 11.20 -8.09 29.21
C LYS A 354 9.78 -8.36 28.70
N ASP A 355 9.40 -7.76 27.58
CA ASP A 355 8.08 -7.94 26.97
C ASP A 355 7.96 -9.28 26.19
N ASP A 356 9.09 -9.88 25.78
CA ASP A 356 9.11 -11.18 25.11
C ASP A 356 8.57 -12.33 25.99
N SER A 357 8.83 -12.29 27.31
CA SER A 357 8.33 -13.32 28.24
C SER A 357 6.82 -13.27 28.41
N ALA A 358 6.23 -12.07 28.49
CA ALA A 358 4.78 -11.90 28.62
C ALA A 358 4.05 -12.27 27.32
N ALA A 359 4.61 -11.87 26.17
CA ALA A 359 4.09 -12.24 24.87
C ALA A 359 4.17 -13.76 24.62
N GLN A 360 5.26 -14.42 25.02
CA GLN A 360 5.39 -15.88 24.95
C GLN A 360 4.39 -16.59 25.88
N GLN A 361 4.15 -16.08 27.08
CA GLN A 361 3.13 -16.62 27.99
C GLN A 361 1.71 -16.50 27.42
N LEU A 362 1.38 -15.37 26.80
CA LEU A 362 0.09 -15.16 26.12
C LEU A 362 -0.11 -16.12 24.94
N LYS A 363 0.94 -16.32 24.13
CA LYS A 363 0.93 -17.30 23.02
C LYS A 363 0.71 -18.73 23.53
N ALA A 364 1.44 -19.13 24.57
CA ALA A 364 1.30 -20.46 25.18
C ALA A 364 -0.11 -20.67 25.76
N ARG A 365 -0.68 -19.65 26.41
CA ARG A 365 -2.04 -19.73 26.96
C ARG A 365 -3.10 -19.89 25.87
N PHE A 366 -3.01 -19.14 24.77
CA PHE A 366 -3.90 -19.31 23.63
C PHE A 366 -3.76 -20.69 22.99
N ALA A 367 -2.52 -21.20 22.87
CA ALA A 367 -2.25 -22.53 22.31
C ALA A 367 -2.96 -23.65 23.09
N VAL A 368 -2.92 -23.61 24.43
CA VAL A 368 -3.63 -24.57 25.29
C VAL A 368 -5.14 -24.48 25.07
N LEU A 369 -5.71 -23.27 25.09
CA LEU A 369 -7.15 -23.05 24.90
C LEU A 369 -7.64 -23.52 23.52
N ALA A 370 -6.87 -23.23 22.46
CA ALA A 370 -7.17 -23.66 21.10
C ALA A 370 -7.18 -25.19 20.97
N GLN A 371 -6.31 -25.88 21.70
CA GLN A 371 -6.26 -27.34 21.73
C GLN A 371 -7.44 -27.93 22.49
N GLU A 372 -7.71 -27.45 23.72
CA GLU A 372 -8.81 -27.93 24.57
C GLU A 372 -10.17 -27.79 23.88
N LEU A 373 -10.40 -26.68 23.18
CA LEU A 373 -11.67 -26.39 22.50
C LEU A 373 -11.76 -26.98 21.08
N GLY A 374 -10.71 -27.67 20.61
CA GLY A 374 -10.70 -28.34 19.31
C GLY A 374 -10.74 -27.38 18.12
N LEU A 375 -10.12 -26.20 18.22
CA LEU A 375 -10.16 -25.17 17.17
C LEU A 375 -9.72 -25.70 15.80
N PHE A 376 -8.64 -26.49 15.75
CA PHE A 376 -8.12 -27.04 14.49
C PHE A 376 -9.06 -28.06 13.85
N SER A 377 -9.77 -28.85 14.67
CA SER A 377 -10.83 -29.75 14.20
C SER A 377 -12.00 -28.98 13.60
N LEU A 378 -12.38 -27.87 14.24
CA LEU A 378 -13.45 -27.00 13.75
C LEU A 378 -13.05 -26.34 12.44
N LEU A 379 -11.86 -25.74 12.35
CA LEU A 379 -11.36 -25.15 11.11
C LEU A 379 -11.33 -26.16 9.96
N HIS A 380 -10.85 -27.38 10.21
CA HIS A 380 -10.85 -28.45 9.20
C HIS A 380 -12.26 -28.85 8.77
N THR A 381 -13.17 -29.05 9.73
CA THR A 381 -14.56 -29.44 9.46
C THR A 381 -15.31 -28.34 8.71
N THR A 382 -15.12 -27.07 9.10
CA THR A 382 -15.70 -25.90 8.42
C THR A 382 -15.19 -25.83 6.98
N ALA A 383 -13.88 -26.04 6.73
CA ALA A 383 -13.33 -26.11 5.39
C ALA A 383 -13.93 -27.27 4.58
N SER A 384 -13.99 -28.48 5.16
CA SER A 384 -14.55 -29.65 4.50
C SER A 384 -16.03 -29.48 4.17
N SER A 385 -16.81 -28.83 5.03
CA SER A 385 -18.25 -28.54 4.82
C SER A 385 -18.49 -27.46 3.76
N ALA A 386 -17.49 -26.62 3.50
CA ALA A 386 -17.55 -25.54 2.51
C ALA A 386 -17.22 -26.04 1.10
N LEU A 387 -16.46 -27.13 1.01
CA LEU A 387 -16.15 -27.77 -0.27
C LEU A 387 -17.33 -28.59 -0.78
N PRO A 388 -17.48 -28.74 -2.12
CA PRO A 388 -18.56 -29.52 -2.70
C PRO A 388 -18.50 -30.98 -2.22
N GLY A 389 -19.35 -31.30 -1.25
CA GLY A 389 -19.68 -32.64 -0.79
C GLY A 389 -21.19 -32.72 -0.68
N PHE A 390 -21.82 -33.54 -1.54
CA PHE A 390 -23.28 -33.66 -1.59
C PHE A 390 -23.82 -34.16 -0.25
N ASP A 391 -24.83 -33.45 0.27
CA ASP A 391 -25.56 -33.86 1.45
C ASP A 391 -26.04 -35.30 1.32
N ALA A 392 -25.88 -36.06 2.40
CA ALA A 392 -26.42 -37.40 2.52
C ALA A 392 -27.96 -37.35 2.34
N ALA A 393 -28.45 -38.14 1.39
CA ALA A 393 -29.85 -38.54 1.23
C ALA A 393 -30.89 -37.41 1.07
N GLY A 394 -31.20 -37.09 -0.19
CA GLY A 394 -32.60 -36.91 -0.62
C GLY A 394 -33.36 -35.67 -0.17
N GLN A 395 -32.72 -34.64 0.40
CA GLN A 395 -33.36 -33.32 0.53
C GLN A 395 -33.08 -32.48 -0.74
N PRO A 396 -34.10 -31.82 -1.32
CA PRO A 396 -33.85 -30.83 -2.36
C PRO A 396 -32.95 -29.73 -1.78
N PRO A 397 -32.05 -29.13 -2.57
CA PRO A 397 -31.15 -28.11 -2.06
C PRO A 397 -31.99 -26.94 -1.56
N ALA A 398 -32.10 -26.81 -0.24
CA ALA A 398 -32.57 -25.58 0.38
C ALA A 398 -31.52 -24.52 0.03
N GLU A 399 -31.84 -23.70 -0.98
CA GLU A 399 -31.04 -22.59 -1.52
C GLU A 399 -29.54 -22.89 -1.66
N ALA A 400 -29.09 -23.20 -2.89
CA ALA A 400 -27.67 -23.32 -3.20
C ALA A 400 -26.87 -22.20 -2.48
N PRO A 401 -25.92 -22.54 -1.58
CA PRO A 401 -25.19 -21.54 -0.82
C PRO A 401 -24.56 -20.56 -1.81
N SER A 402 -24.77 -19.26 -1.61
CA SER A 402 -24.26 -18.25 -2.53
C SER A 402 -22.76 -18.48 -2.74
N SER A 403 -22.38 -18.88 -3.96
CA SER A 403 -21.01 -19.28 -4.33
C SER A 403 -19.95 -18.29 -3.81
N GLU A 404 -20.32 -17.01 -3.74
CA GLU A 404 -19.50 -15.92 -3.21
C GLU A 404 -19.13 -16.07 -1.73
N LEU A 405 -20.08 -16.37 -0.84
CA LEU A 405 -19.79 -16.47 0.61
C LEU A 405 -18.90 -17.68 0.90
N THR A 406 -19.09 -18.78 0.18
CA THR A 406 -18.25 -19.97 0.28
C THR A 406 -16.81 -19.67 -0.16
N ALA A 407 -16.64 -18.93 -1.26
CA ALA A 407 -15.32 -18.54 -1.73
C ALA A 407 -14.62 -17.56 -0.76
N VAL A 408 -15.34 -16.60 -0.17
CA VAL A 408 -14.81 -15.72 0.89
C VAL A 408 -14.36 -16.55 2.09
N LEU A 409 -15.18 -17.50 2.55
CA LEU A 409 -14.86 -18.37 3.67
C LEU A 409 -13.57 -19.17 3.41
N LEU A 410 -13.47 -19.82 2.25
CA LEU A 410 -12.30 -20.63 1.88
C LEU A 410 -11.03 -19.80 1.64
N SER A 411 -11.16 -18.51 1.31
CA SER A 411 -10.01 -17.59 1.27
C SER A 411 -9.50 -17.17 2.66
N ARG A 412 -10.40 -17.12 3.66
CA ARG A 412 -10.10 -16.65 5.02
C ARG A 412 -9.58 -17.74 5.93
N LEU A 413 -10.15 -18.92 5.81
CA LEU A 413 -9.91 -20.04 6.70
C LEU A 413 -8.43 -20.46 6.73
N PRO A 414 -7.71 -20.59 5.60
CA PRO A 414 -6.30 -20.98 5.62
C PRO A 414 -5.42 -19.92 6.29
N LEU A 415 -5.74 -18.63 6.14
CA LEU A 415 -5.04 -17.55 6.83
C LEU A 415 -5.20 -17.65 8.35
N VAL A 416 -6.43 -17.86 8.84
CA VAL A 416 -6.69 -18.05 10.28
C VAL A 416 -5.95 -19.28 10.80
N PHE A 417 -5.96 -20.37 10.02
CA PHE A 417 -5.28 -21.62 10.39
C PHE A 417 -3.76 -21.43 10.56
N THR A 418 -3.09 -20.78 9.61
CA THR A 418 -1.63 -20.54 9.69
C THR A 418 -1.26 -19.58 10.81
N GLU A 419 -2.07 -18.53 11.00
CA GLU A 419 -1.87 -17.56 12.08
C GLU A 419 -2.06 -18.23 13.46
N CYS A 420 -3.06 -19.11 13.61
CA CYS A 420 -3.20 -19.94 14.81
C CYS A 420 -2.01 -20.90 15.01
N LEU A 421 -1.49 -21.53 13.95
CA LEU A 421 -0.32 -22.40 14.04
C LEU A 421 0.94 -21.65 14.49
N ALA A 422 1.14 -20.40 14.07
CA ALA A 422 2.30 -19.59 14.47
C ALA A 422 2.39 -19.37 15.98
N HIS A 423 1.29 -19.52 16.73
CA HIS A 423 1.26 -19.41 18.19
C HIS A 423 1.85 -20.64 18.90
N PHE A 424 2.05 -21.74 18.17
CA PHE A 424 2.68 -22.98 18.67
C PHE A 424 4.19 -23.03 18.35
N GLU A 425 4.78 -21.95 17.80
CA GLU A 425 6.23 -21.84 17.54
C GLU A 425 7.01 -21.86 18.88
N GLY A 426 7.46 -23.06 19.27
CA GLY A 426 8.14 -23.35 20.53
C GLY A 426 8.02 -24.83 20.95
N ASP A 427 6.92 -25.49 20.58
CA ASP A 427 6.75 -26.94 20.71
C ASP A 427 6.71 -27.61 19.33
N ASP A 428 7.91 -27.85 18.79
CA ASP A 428 8.09 -28.44 17.45
C ASP A 428 7.44 -29.84 17.34
N THR A 429 7.32 -30.59 18.44
CA THR A 429 6.71 -31.92 18.43
C THR A 429 5.20 -31.86 18.23
N MET A 430 4.54 -30.93 18.94
CA MET A 430 3.11 -30.71 18.83
C MET A 430 2.75 -30.09 17.47
N LEU A 431 3.53 -29.11 17.01
CA LEU A 431 3.35 -28.45 15.73
C LEU A 431 3.41 -29.47 14.57
N LYS A 432 4.42 -30.34 14.57
CA LYS A 432 4.56 -31.46 13.64
C LYS A 432 3.38 -32.43 13.67
N LYS A 433 2.89 -32.78 14.87
CA LYS A 433 1.72 -33.64 15.04
C LYS A 433 0.47 -33.02 14.45
N MET A 434 0.21 -31.73 14.70
CA MET A 434 -0.97 -31.02 14.21
C MET A 434 -1.01 -30.93 12.69
N VAL A 435 0.10 -30.57 12.06
CA VAL A 435 0.18 -30.53 10.59
C VAL A 435 -0.02 -31.93 10.01
N ARG A 436 0.55 -32.97 10.61
CA ARG A 436 0.34 -34.35 10.15
C ARG A 436 -1.12 -34.78 10.29
N ASP A 437 -1.74 -34.55 11.44
CA ASP A 437 -3.07 -35.06 11.75
C ASP A 437 -4.17 -34.35 10.93
N TRP A 438 -4.02 -33.04 10.65
CA TRP A 438 -5.04 -32.24 9.94
C TRP A 438 -4.74 -31.98 8.46
N CYS A 439 -3.47 -31.95 8.03
CA CYS A 439 -3.11 -31.64 6.64
C CYS A 439 -2.68 -32.87 5.83
N VAL A 440 -2.14 -33.91 6.47
CA VAL A 440 -1.55 -35.06 5.76
C VAL A 440 -2.37 -36.33 5.90
N SER A 441 -2.75 -36.72 7.13
CA SER A 441 -3.45 -37.97 7.42
C SER A 441 -4.77 -38.13 6.65
N PRO A 442 -5.65 -37.11 6.53
CA PRO A 442 -6.91 -37.26 5.81
C PRO A 442 -6.72 -37.54 4.31
N VAL A 443 -5.66 -37.02 3.70
CA VAL A 443 -5.31 -37.27 2.29
C VAL A 443 -4.88 -38.71 2.07
N LEU A 444 -4.12 -39.28 3.00
CA LEU A 444 -3.65 -40.67 2.88
C LEU A 444 -4.76 -41.70 3.09
N VAL A 445 -5.74 -41.39 3.94
CA VAL A 445 -6.85 -42.30 4.28
C VAL A 445 -7.98 -42.23 3.25
N ALA A 446 -8.13 -41.12 2.54
CA ALA A 446 -9.25 -40.90 1.64
C ALA A 446 -9.26 -41.85 0.44
N ARG A 447 -10.45 -42.43 0.18
CA ARG A 447 -10.71 -43.22 -1.04
C ARG A 447 -11.29 -42.32 -2.13
N PRO A 448 -10.81 -42.39 -3.38
CA PRO A 448 -11.32 -41.56 -4.48
C PRO A 448 -12.82 -41.76 -4.76
N THR A 449 -13.38 -42.91 -4.39
CA THR A 449 -14.80 -43.25 -4.55
C THR A 449 -15.69 -42.67 -3.45
N ASN A 450 -15.14 -42.31 -2.29
CA ASN A 450 -15.92 -41.75 -1.18
C ASN A 450 -15.83 -40.22 -1.19
N ARG A 451 -16.91 -39.55 -1.61
CA ARG A 451 -16.95 -38.10 -1.77
C ARG A 451 -16.80 -37.30 -0.47
N THR A 452 -17.26 -37.85 0.66
CA THR A 452 -17.08 -37.20 1.97
C THR A 452 -15.61 -37.18 2.39
N GLN A 453 -14.91 -38.29 2.20
CA GLN A 453 -13.47 -38.38 2.45
C GLN A 453 -12.67 -37.53 1.47
N LEU A 454 -13.13 -37.42 0.22
CA LEU A 454 -12.51 -36.57 -0.79
C LEU A 454 -12.61 -35.08 -0.41
N ALA A 455 -13.76 -34.62 0.10
CA ALA A 455 -13.91 -33.24 0.59
C ALA A 455 -12.99 -32.95 1.79
N GLN A 456 -12.85 -33.90 2.72
CA GLN A 456 -11.91 -33.81 3.86
C GLN A 456 -10.45 -33.77 3.38
N ALA A 457 -10.09 -34.58 2.39
CA ALA A 457 -8.76 -34.55 1.79
C ALA A 457 -8.48 -33.22 1.08
N SER A 458 -9.44 -32.69 0.33
CA SER A 458 -9.32 -31.38 -0.33
C SER A 458 -9.18 -30.23 0.68
N ALA A 459 -9.92 -30.24 1.79
CA ALA A 459 -9.75 -29.27 2.86
C ALA A 459 -8.33 -29.34 3.44
N SER A 460 -7.79 -30.55 3.61
CA SER A 460 -6.43 -30.78 4.08
C SER A 460 -5.38 -30.22 3.10
N CYS A 461 -5.57 -30.40 1.79
CA CYS A 461 -4.73 -29.81 0.75
C CYS A 461 -4.76 -28.28 0.76
N LEU A 462 -5.94 -27.67 0.92
CA LEU A 462 -6.10 -26.22 1.03
C LEU A 462 -5.34 -25.65 2.23
N LEU A 463 -5.47 -26.29 3.40
CA LEU A 463 -4.76 -25.89 4.61
C LEU A 463 -3.24 -26.07 4.44
N LEU A 464 -2.81 -27.19 3.85
CA LEU A 464 -1.40 -27.47 3.60
C LEU A 464 -0.75 -26.42 2.68
N SER A 465 -1.43 -25.99 1.62
CA SER A 465 -0.98 -24.89 0.75
C SER A 465 -0.68 -23.61 1.54
N ALA A 466 -1.49 -23.29 2.56
CA ALA A 466 -1.25 -22.12 3.40
C ALA A 466 -0.07 -22.34 4.37
N VAL A 467 0.09 -23.55 4.92
CA VAL A 467 1.27 -23.88 5.74
C VAL A 467 2.55 -23.74 4.91
N PHE A 468 2.55 -24.10 3.63
CA PHE A 468 3.70 -23.89 2.75
C PHE A 468 4.10 -22.41 2.61
N LEU A 469 3.14 -21.49 2.65
CA LEU A 469 3.41 -20.05 2.56
C LEU A 469 3.91 -19.44 3.87
N SER A 470 3.54 -20.00 5.02
CA SER A 470 3.93 -19.51 6.35
C SER A 470 5.20 -20.20 6.88
N ASN A 471 5.26 -21.53 6.80
CA ASN A 471 6.38 -22.36 7.25
C ASN A 471 6.64 -23.53 6.28
N ALA A 472 7.34 -23.23 5.19
CA ALA A 472 7.69 -24.18 4.14
C ALA A 472 8.46 -25.42 4.64
N LYS A 473 9.35 -25.26 5.63
CA LYS A 473 10.16 -26.37 6.19
C LYS A 473 9.29 -27.39 6.90
N LEU A 474 8.35 -26.92 7.74
CA LEU A 474 7.42 -27.78 8.46
C LEU A 474 6.48 -28.52 7.50
N ALA A 475 5.93 -27.83 6.51
CA ALA A 475 5.05 -28.42 5.50
C ALA A 475 5.77 -29.49 4.69
N LEU A 476 6.98 -29.19 4.21
CA LEU A 476 7.79 -30.15 3.45
C LEU A 476 8.14 -31.38 4.28
N TRP A 477 8.55 -31.19 5.55
CA TRP A 477 8.78 -32.30 6.47
C TRP A 477 7.54 -33.20 6.59
N ALA A 478 6.35 -32.62 6.78
CA ALA A 478 5.13 -33.39 6.95
C ALA A 478 4.77 -34.23 5.71
N VAL A 479 5.03 -33.70 4.51
CA VAL A 479 4.87 -34.46 3.26
C VAL A 479 5.93 -35.56 3.15
N GLN A 480 7.21 -35.27 3.39
CA GLN A 480 8.31 -36.24 3.26
C GLN A 480 8.20 -37.44 4.21
N GLN A 481 7.56 -37.27 5.37
CA GLN A 481 7.30 -38.38 6.29
C GLN A 481 6.25 -39.39 5.77
N THR A 482 5.56 -39.08 4.67
CA THR A 482 4.69 -40.05 3.99
C THR A 482 5.56 -40.92 3.08
N GLY A 483 5.66 -42.22 3.40
CA GLY A 483 6.64 -43.19 2.87
C GLY A 483 7.25 -42.96 1.47
N ASN A 484 8.54 -43.28 1.34
CA ASN A 484 9.40 -42.99 0.18
C ASN A 484 9.50 -41.49 -0.13
N ASP A 485 10.06 -40.71 0.80
CA ASP A 485 10.40 -39.28 0.64
C ASP A 485 9.24 -38.36 0.20
N GLY A 486 8.00 -38.69 0.59
CA GLY A 486 6.81 -37.88 0.30
C GLY A 486 6.06 -38.24 -0.98
N THR A 487 6.50 -39.26 -1.70
CA THR A 487 5.84 -39.74 -2.92
C THR A 487 4.44 -40.28 -2.65
N ALA A 488 4.22 -40.94 -1.51
CA ALA A 488 2.93 -41.54 -1.16
C ALA A 488 1.78 -40.51 -1.12
N PHE A 489 2.01 -39.33 -0.56
CA PHE A 489 1.04 -38.23 -0.53
C PHE A 489 0.69 -37.74 -1.94
N LEU A 490 1.69 -37.51 -2.79
CA LEU A 490 1.50 -37.03 -4.16
C LEU A 490 0.88 -38.11 -5.08
N THR A 491 1.15 -39.39 -4.82
CA THR A 491 0.45 -40.50 -5.50
C THR A 491 -1.04 -40.49 -5.19
N ARG A 492 -1.46 -40.18 -3.94
CA ARG A 492 -2.89 -40.05 -3.60
C ARG A 492 -3.55 -38.89 -4.33
N ILE A 493 -2.87 -37.75 -4.44
CA ILE A 493 -3.35 -36.62 -5.24
C ILE A 493 -3.51 -37.02 -6.71
N HIS A 494 -2.57 -37.79 -7.28
CA HIS A 494 -2.69 -38.32 -8.63
C HIS A 494 -3.91 -39.26 -8.79
N GLU A 495 -4.19 -40.11 -7.81
CA GLU A 495 -5.39 -40.95 -7.80
C GLU A 495 -6.67 -40.11 -7.78
N PHE A 496 -6.71 -39.01 -7.02
CA PHE A 496 -7.85 -38.09 -7.00
C PHE A 496 -8.07 -37.41 -8.36
N LEU A 497 -6.99 -36.89 -8.97
CA LEU A 497 -7.03 -36.30 -10.31
C LEU A 497 -7.48 -37.31 -11.36
N SER A 498 -7.00 -38.55 -11.30
CA SER A 498 -7.39 -39.61 -12.22
C SER A 498 -8.86 -40.00 -12.06
N ALA A 499 -9.33 -40.15 -10.82
CA ALA A 499 -10.71 -40.46 -10.52
C ALA A 499 -11.68 -39.34 -10.92
N SER A 500 -11.22 -38.08 -10.90
CA SER A 500 -12.07 -36.92 -11.23
C SER A 500 -12.66 -36.95 -12.64
N ARG A 501 -12.05 -37.70 -13.57
CA ARG A 501 -12.58 -37.93 -14.93
C ARG A 501 -13.84 -38.80 -14.97
N THR A 502 -14.12 -39.52 -13.89
CA THR A 502 -15.25 -40.46 -13.76
C THR A 502 -16.38 -39.90 -12.88
N PHE A 503 -16.29 -38.63 -12.50
CA PHE A 503 -17.29 -37.98 -11.66
C PHE A 503 -18.51 -37.58 -12.51
N ASP A 504 -19.70 -38.06 -12.15
CA ASP A 504 -20.99 -37.69 -12.78
C ASP A 504 -21.53 -36.31 -12.35
N ASP A 505 -20.67 -35.45 -11.78
CA ASP A 505 -21.06 -34.16 -11.19
C ASP A 505 -21.03 -33.02 -12.22
N ALA A 506 -21.60 -31.87 -11.86
CA ALA A 506 -21.42 -30.64 -12.63
C ALA A 506 -19.92 -30.34 -12.84
N LYS A 507 -19.52 -30.08 -14.10
CA LYS A 507 -18.12 -29.80 -14.51
C LYS A 507 -17.44 -28.81 -13.56
N THR A 508 -18.17 -27.79 -13.10
CA THR A 508 -17.70 -26.74 -12.18
C THR A 508 -17.24 -27.26 -10.82
N HIS A 509 -17.94 -28.21 -10.19
CA HIS A 509 -17.57 -28.74 -8.87
C HIS A 509 -16.31 -29.61 -8.96
N THR A 510 -16.22 -30.42 -10.00
CA THR A 510 -15.02 -31.24 -10.27
C THR A 510 -13.80 -30.34 -10.51
N ARG A 511 -13.97 -29.23 -11.23
CA ARG A 511 -12.91 -28.24 -11.47
C ARG A 511 -12.41 -27.58 -10.18
N GLN A 512 -13.30 -27.17 -9.29
CA GLN A 512 -12.93 -26.57 -8.00
C GLN A 512 -12.04 -27.50 -7.16
N LEU A 513 -12.34 -28.81 -7.15
CA LEU A 513 -11.51 -29.79 -6.44
C LEU A 513 -10.15 -29.98 -7.13
N GLN A 514 -10.12 -30.05 -8.46
CA GLN A 514 -8.87 -30.09 -9.24
C GLN A 514 -7.99 -28.87 -8.95
N GLU A 515 -8.57 -27.67 -8.83
CA GLU A 515 -7.83 -26.44 -8.51
C GLU A 515 -7.10 -26.56 -7.18
N ILE A 516 -7.80 -26.99 -6.12
CA ILE A 516 -7.21 -27.15 -4.78
C ILE A 516 -6.08 -28.18 -4.79
N TRP A 517 -6.26 -29.31 -5.49
CA TRP A 517 -5.24 -30.36 -5.55
C TRP A 517 -4.00 -29.92 -6.32
N VAL A 518 -4.17 -29.32 -7.51
CA VAL A 518 -3.06 -28.84 -8.32
C VAL A 518 -2.35 -27.67 -7.63
N ASP A 519 -3.08 -26.78 -6.96
CA ASP A 519 -2.52 -25.69 -6.17
C ASP A 519 -1.64 -26.19 -5.00
N CYS A 520 -2.06 -27.26 -4.33
CA CYS A 520 -1.25 -27.94 -3.31
C CYS A 520 0.05 -28.50 -3.88
N VAL A 521 0.00 -29.12 -5.07
CA VAL A 521 1.22 -29.60 -5.77
C VAL A 521 2.12 -28.42 -6.16
N ALA A 522 1.55 -27.31 -6.65
CA ALA A 522 2.30 -26.11 -7.01
C ALA A 522 3.01 -25.48 -5.81
N SER A 523 2.38 -25.51 -4.63
CA SER A 523 2.96 -25.05 -3.37
C SER A 523 4.10 -25.96 -2.90
N ILE A 524 3.95 -27.29 -2.99
CA ILE A 524 5.04 -28.25 -2.70
C ILE A 524 6.25 -28.00 -3.62
N CYS A 525 6.01 -27.81 -4.93
CA CYS A 525 7.09 -27.58 -5.89
C CYS A 525 7.80 -26.23 -5.70
N GLY A 526 7.22 -25.28 -4.95
CA GLY A 526 7.81 -23.97 -4.69
C GLY A 526 8.92 -23.97 -3.63
N VAL A 527 9.17 -25.11 -2.97
CA VAL A 527 10.16 -25.25 -1.90
C VAL A 527 11.35 -26.07 -2.38
N GLU A 528 12.53 -25.78 -1.84
CA GLU A 528 13.75 -26.56 -2.04
C GLU A 528 13.52 -28.07 -1.78
N HIS A 529 13.95 -28.93 -2.70
CA HIS A 529 13.70 -30.39 -2.72
C HIS A 529 12.25 -30.86 -2.92
N GLY A 530 11.25 -29.97 -2.94
CA GLY A 530 9.85 -30.35 -3.21
C GLY A 530 9.60 -30.99 -4.59
N PRO A 531 10.17 -30.47 -5.69
CA PRO A 531 10.01 -31.07 -7.03
C PRO A 531 10.50 -32.52 -7.14
N ALA A 532 11.48 -32.92 -6.31
CA ALA A 532 11.99 -34.30 -6.29
C ALA A 532 10.94 -35.31 -5.81
N CYS A 533 9.97 -34.88 -4.98
CA CYS A 533 8.91 -35.72 -4.46
C CYS A 533 7.83 -36.06 -5.53
N VAL A 534 7.76 -35.32 -6.64
CA VAL A 534 6.68 -35.44 -7.63
C VAL A 534 6.83 -36.71 -8.48
N PRO A 535 5.91 -37.69 -8.38
CA PRO A 535 6.04 -38.96 -9.09
C PRO A 535 5.85 -38.78 -10.61
N PRO A 536 6.50 -39.59 -11.46
CA PRO A 536 6.44 -39.46 -12.91
C PRO A 536 5.02 -39.48 -13.49
N THR A 537 4.11 -40.28 -12.90
CA THR A 537 2.70 -40.37 -13.31
C THR A 537 1.96 -39.04 -13.15
N LEU A 538 2.21 -38.32 -12.06
CA LEU A 538 1.63 -37.02 -11.80
C LEU A 538 2.18 -35.94 -12.75
N ARG A 539 3.48 -36.02 -13.10
CA ARG A 539 4.09 -35.10 -14.06
C ARG A 539 3.45 -35.16 -15.44
N ILE A 540 3.20 -36.39 -15.94
CA ILE A 540 2.53 -36.61 -17.23
C ILE A 540 1.11 -36.03 -17.19
N GLU A 541 0.40 -36.23 -16.07
CA GLU A 541 -0.95 -35.70 -15.90
C GLU A 541 -0.98 -34.16 -15.90
N ILE A 542 -0.05 -33.51 -15.18
CA ILE A 542 0.08 -32.05 -15.16
C ILE A 542 0.41 -31.50 -16.55
N TYR A 543 1.31 -32.17 -17.29
CA TYR A 543 1.65 -31.77 -18.66
C TYR A 543 0.45 -31.89 -19.61
N ARG A 544 -0.37 -32.94 -19.48
CA ARG A 544 -1.64 -33.07 -20.22
C ARG A 544 -2.62 -31.96 -19.90
N MET A 545 -2.71 -31.54 -18.62
CA MET A 545 -3.57 -30.42 -18.23
C MET A 545 -3.11 -29.10 -18.86
N LEU A 546 -1.80 -28.91 -19.04
CA LEU A 546 -1.25 -27.73 -19.73
C LEU A 546 -1.55 -27.74 -21.25
N GLN A 547 -1.55 -28.92 -21.88
CA GLN A 547 -1.79 -29.09 -23.32
C GLN A 547 -3.27 -29.20 -23.72
N ALA A 548 -4.16 -29.48 -22.76
CA ALA A 548 -5.58 -29.61 -23.05
C ALA A 548 -6.14 -28.28 -23.61
N SER A 549 -6.93 -28.37 -24.69
CA SER A 549 -7.74 -27.25 -25.19
C SER A 549 -8.86 -26.98 -24.21
N LEU A 550 -8.53 -26.24 -23.17
CA LEU A 550 -9.45 -25.85 -22.12
C LEU A 550 -10.12 -24.54 -22.54
N ASP A 551 -11.43 -24.42 -22.36
CA ASP A 551 -12.17 -23.20 -22.74
C ASP A 551 -11.57 -21.98 -21.98
N ASP A 552 -11.28 -20.90 -22.71
CA ASP A 552 -10.25 -19.89 -22.35
C ASP A 552 -10.44 -19.12 -21.01
N GLU A 553 -11.61 -19.14 -20.38
CA GLU A 553 -11.87 -18.38 -19.14
C GLU A 553 -12.05 -19.26 -17.87
N ASP A 554 -12.77 -20.40 -17.97
CA ASP A 554 -13.12 -21.21 -16.78
C ASP A 554 -11.98 -22.08 -16.25
N ASP A 555 -10.98 -22.36 -17.08
CA ASP A 555 -9.89 -23.30 -16.76
C ASP A 555 -8.53 -22.59 -16.58
N LEU A 556 -8.52 -21.25 -16.62
CA LEU A 556 -7.31 -20.43 -16.56
C LEU A 556 -6.50 -20.67 -15.29
N MET A 557 -7.15 -20.90 -14.15
CA MET A 557 -6.48 -21.16 -12.87
C MET A 557 -5.73 -22.50 -12.86
N LEU A 558 -6.36 -23.55 -13.42
CA LEU A 558 -5.73 -24.85 -13.57
C LEU A 558 -4.52 -24.78 -14.51
N ARG A 559 -4.66 -24.08 -15.64
CA ARG A 559 -3.57 -23.85 -16.59
C ARG A 559 -2.41 -23.09 -15.93
N ALA A 560 -2.70 -22.03 -15.19
CA ALA A 560 -1.69 -21.24 -14.47
C ALA A 560 -0.94 -22.06 -13.40
N SER A 561 -1.67 -22.88 -12.64
CA SER A 561 -1.08 -23.72 -11.60
C SER A 561 -0.24 -24.86 -12.19
N ALA A 562 -0.73 -25.52 -13.25
CA ALA A 562 0.02 -26.54 -13.99
C ALA A 562 1.30 -25.97 -14.61
N LEU A 563 1.23 -24.77 -15.18
CA LEU A 563 2.37 -24.05 -15.74
C LEU A 563 3.42 -23.72 -14.68
N SER A 564 3.01 -23.19 -13.52
CA SER A 564 3.91 -22.93 -12.38
C SER A 564 4.65 -24.20 -11.95
N ILE A 565 3.96 -25.35 -11.88
CA ILE A 565 4.59 -26.64 -11.54
C ILE A 565 5.62 -27.04 -12.60
N GLN A 566 5.27 -26.98 -13.89
CA GLN A 566 6.19 -27.40 -14.95
C GLN A 566 7.44 -26.52 -15.01
N VAL A 567 7.30 -25.20 -14.89
CA VAL A 567 8.45 -24.29 -14.85
C VAL A 567 9.40 -24.65 -13.70
N LYS A 568 8.85 -24.89 -12.49
CA LYS A 568 9.64 -25.27 -11.31
C LYS A 568 10.34 -26.62 -11.47
N LEU A 569 9.66 -27.62 -12.02
CA LEU A 569 10.23 -28.94 -12.31
C LEU A 569 11.38 -28.83 -13.31
N GLY A 570 11.15 -28.13 -14.43
CA GLY A 570 12.14 -27.97 -15.49
C GLY A 570 13.45 -27.32 -15.02
N ILE A 571 13.36 -26.34 -14.13
CA ILE A 571 14.53 -25.63 -13.58
C ILE A 571 15.28 -26.50 -12.58
N VAL A 572 14.58 -27.12 -11.62
CA VAL A 572 15.23 -27.93 -10.57
C VAL A 572 15.91 -29.17 -11.15
N GLU A 573 15.30 -29.79 -12.16
CA GLU A 573 15.88 -30.96 -12.84
C GLU A 573 16.94 -30.60 -13.89
N LYS A 574 17.15 -29.30 -14.14
CA LYS A 574 18.04 -28.77 -15.20
C LYS A 574 17.68 -29.33 -16.58
N THR A 575 16.43 -29.68 -16.80
CA THR A 575 15.89 -30.18 -18.08
C THR A 575 15.42 -29.03 -18.98
N LEU A 576 15.20 -27.84 -18.41
CA LEU A 576 14.75 -26.66 -19.13
C LEU A 576 15.91 -25.93 -19.81
N GLU A 577 16.06 -26.16 -21.11
CA GLU A 577 16.91 -25.33 -21.97
C GLU A 577 16.06 -24.26 -22.67
N MET A 578 16.28 -22.97 -22.37
CA MET A 578 15.53 -21.88 -23.02
C MET A 578 15.54 -21.87 -24.56
N PRO A 579 16.63 -22.23 -25.27
CA PRO A 579 16.61 -22.29 -26.74
C PRO A 579 15.84 -23.51 -27.29
N SER A 580 15.39 -24.45 -26.46
CA SER A 580 14.60 -25.61 -26.89
C SER A 580 13.16 -25.22 -27.25
N ALA A 581 12.48 -26.06 -28.03
CA ALA A 581 11.06 -25.90 -28.36
C ALA A 581 10.19 -25.90 -27.08
N ASP A 582 10.52 -26.74 -26.10
CA ASP A 582 9.81 -26.84 -24.83
C ASP A 582 10.01 -25.58 -23.97
N GLY A 583 11.23 -25.03 -23.93
CA GLY A 583 11.54 -23.78 -23.23
C GLY A 583 10.79 -22.58 -23.82
N LYS A 584 10.73 -22.50 -25.15
CA LYS A 584 9.93 -21.48 -25.84
C LYS A 584 8.43 -21.64 -25.59
N PHE A 585 7.91 -22.87 -25.65
CA PHE A 585 6.51 -23.17 -25.36
C PHE A 585 6.09 -22.74 -23.94
N LEU A 586 6.93 -23.05 -22.94
CA LEU A 586 6.67 -22.65 -21.55
C LEU A 586 6.71 -21.13 -21.38
N MET A 587 7.68 -20.46 -21.99
CA MET A 587 7.77 -18.99 -21.97
C MET A 587 6.54 -18.33 -22.59
N ASP A 588 6.16 -18.75 -23.81
CA ASP A 588 4.98 -18.22 -24.51
C ASP A 588 3.69 -18.49 -23.70
N SER A 589 3.58 -19.68 -23.10
CA SER A 589 2.47 -20.04 -22.20
C SER A 589 2.38 -19.14 -20.97
N VAL A 590 3.51 -18.73 -20.37
CA VAL A 590 3.51 -17.82 -19.21
C VAL A 590 2.98 -16.45 -19.61
N PHE A 591 3.40 -15.92 -20.77
CA PHE A 591 2.92 -14.63 -21.25
C PHE A 591 1.44 -14.68 -21.65
N GLU A 592 0.98 -15.78 -22.25
CA GLU A 592 -0.44 -16.00 -22.54
C GLU A 592 -1.28 -16.03 -21.27
N VAL A 593 -0.90 -16.81 -20.26
CA VAL A 593 -1.63 -16.89 -18.98
C VAL A 593 -1.70 -15.52 -18.29
N LEU A 594 -0.60 -14.77 -18.26
CA LEU A 594 -0.58 -13.42 -17.68
C LEU A 594 -1.48 -12.46 -18.46
N ALA A 595 -1.45 -12.50 -19.79
CA ALA A 595 -2.29 -11.65 -20.63
C ALA A 595 -3.78 -12.01 -20.47
N SER A 596 -4.12 -13.30 -20.46
CA SER A 596 -5.50 -13.77 -20.23
C SER A 596 -6.01 -13.41 -18.84
N ALA A 597 -5.16 -13.47 -17.81
CA ALA A 597 -5.55 -13.04 -16.46
C ALA A 597 -5.90 -11.54 -16.43
N GLU A 598 -5.15 -10.69 -17.14
CA GLU A 598 -5.42 -9.25 -17.20
C GLU A 598 -6.69 -8.93 -18.01
N THR A 599 -6.98 -9.68 -19.07
CA THR A 599 -8.22 -9.48 -19.84
C THR A 599 -9.44 -9.88 -19.04
N VAL A 600 -9.38 -10.99 -18.29
CA VAL A 600 -10.45 -11.42 -17.37
C VAL A 600 -10.68 -10.37 -16.28
N GLU A 601 -9.61 -9.90 -15.60
CA GLU A 601 -9.71 -8.83 -14.58
C GLU A 601 -10.30 -7.52 -15.15
N SER A 602 -9.88 -7.13 -16.36
CA SER A 602 -10.36 -5.91 -17.02
C SER A 602 -11.84 -6.01 -17.43
N LYS A 603 -12.25 -7.14 -18.02
CA LYS A 603 -13.67 -7.40 -18.35
C LYS A 603 -14.55 -7.38 -17.11
N HIS A 604 -14.07 -7.94 -15.99
CA HIS A 604 -14.77 -7.84 -14.72
C HIS A 604 -14.92 -6.38 -14.27
N LYS A 605 -13.84 -5.60 -14.27
CA LYS A 605 -13.86 -4.17 -13.91
C LYS A 605 -14.78 -3.33 -14.79
N GLU A 606 -14.88 -3.65 -16.08
CA GLU A 606 -15.78 -2.97 -17.02
C GLU A 606 -17.25 -3.38 -16.82
N ALA A 607 -17.53 -4.67 -16.65
CA ALA A 607 -18.87 -5.16 -16.30
C ALA A 607 -19.36 -4.57 -14.96
N GLU A 608 -18.44 -4.40 -14.03
CA GLU A 608 -18.64 -3.74 -12.74
C GLU A 608 -19.01 -2.25 -12.85
N LYS A 609 -18.35 -1.52 -13.76
CA LYS A 609 -18.64 -0.11 -14.06
C LYS A 609 -19.94 0.04 -14.87
N ALA A 610 -20.20 -0.87 -15.80
CA ALA A 610 -21.41 -0.87 -16.64
C ALA A 610 -22.68 -1.17 -15.82
N LYS A 611 -22.61 -2.05 -14.82
CA LYS A 611 -23.75 -2.39 -13.94
C LYS A 611 -23.98 -1.38 -12.82
N GLN A 612 -23.03 -0.50 -12.50
CA GLN A 612 -23.29 0.64 -11.61
C GLN A 612 -24.29 1.66 -12.20
N GLY A 613 -24.66 1.51 -13.49
CA GLY A 613 -25.64 2.37 -14.17
C GLY A 613 -27.04 1.78 -14.43
N LYS A 614 -27.29 0.47 -14.24
CA LYS A 614 -28.60 -0.16 -14.55
C LYS A 614 -28.89 -1.40 -13.68
N ASP A 615 -30.02 -1.37 -12.96
CA ASP A 615 -30.69 -2.45 -12.21
C ASP A 615 -30.00 -3.04 -10.95
N LYS A 616 -30.60 -2.79 -9.77
CA LYS A 616 -30.16 -3.27 -8.45
C LYS A 616 -30.89 -4.51 -7.91
N THR A 617 -31.75 -5.17 -8.67
CA THR A 617 -32.59 -6.29 -8.17
C THR A 617 -32.23 -7.68 -8.71
N LYS A 618 -31.10 -7.84 -9.40
CA LYS A 618 -30.50 -9.16 -9.66
C LYS A 618 -29.08 -9.22 -9.10
N GLN A 619 -28.95 -9.73 -7.87
CA GLN A 619 -27.70 -10.31 -7.33
C GLN A 619 -27.27 -11.42 -8.32
N VAL A 620 -26.09 -11.48 -8.96
CA VAL A 620 -24.66 -11.57 -8.53
C VAL A 620 -23.97 -12.46 -9.64
N PRO A 621 -22.63 -12.51 -9.89
CA PRO A 621 -21.51 -12.15 -9.02
C PRO A 621 -20.49 -11.11 -9.52
N ARG A 622 -19.82 -10.47 -8.56
CA ARG A 622 -18.55 -9.72 -8.71
C ARG A 622 -17.41 -10.59 -8.14
N SER A 623 -16.35 -10.75 -8.91
CA SER A 623 -15.15 -11.59 -8.69
C SER A 623 -15.40 -13.11 -8.61
N GLN A 624 -14.85 -13.88 -9.56
CA GLN A 624 -14.51 -15.27 -9.27
C GLN A 624 -13.42 -15.24 -8.19
N LEU A 625 -13.83 -15.30 -6.93
CA LEU A 625 -12.91 -15.64 -5.84
C LEU A 625 -12.49 -17.10 -6.08
N PHE A 626 -11.25 -17.31 -6.48
CA PHE A 626 -10.67 -18.64 -6.69
C PHE A 626 -10.68 -19.43 -5.38
N TRP A 627 -11.02 -20.72 -5.43
CA TRP A 627 -11.26 -21.55 -4.24
C TRP A 627 -9.98 -21.86 -3.46
N SER A 628 -8.81 -21.83 -4.11
CA SER A 628 -7.49 -21.87 -3.46
C SER A 628 -7.08 -20.53 -2.82
N GLY A 629 -7.84 -19.45 -3.09
CA GLY A 629 -7.53 -18.08 -2.69
C GLY A 629 -6.32 -17.48 -3.41
N VAL A 630 -5.79 -18.14 -4.44
CA VAL A 630 -4.67 -17.69 -5.29
C VAL A 630 -5.23 -17.37 -6.67
N SER A 631 -4.82 -16.25 -7.28
CA SER A 631 -5.29 -15.89 -8.62
C SER A 631 -4.37 -16.44 -9.72
N PRO A 632 -4.87 -16.61 -10.96
CA PRO A 632 -4.04 -16.99 -12.11
C PRO A 632 -2.88 -16.02 -12.35
N LYS A 633 -3.10 -14.74 -12.05
CA LYS A 633 -2.08 -13.68 -12.09
C LYS A 633 -0.97 -13.92 -11.07
N GLU A 634 -1.31 -14.31 -9.83
CA GLU A 634 -0.31 -14.66 -8.81
C GLU A 634 0.54 -15.87 -9.22
N ARG A 635 -0.08 -16.93 -9.76
CA ARG A 635 0.65 -18.11 -10.28
C ARG A 635 1.48 -17.79 -11.52
N GLY A 636 1.00 -16.91 -12.39
CA GLY A 636 1.75 -16.42 -13.54
C GLY A 636 2.98 -15.59 -13.15
N ILE A 637 2.85 -14.70 -12.15
CA ILE A 637 3.96 -13.90 -11.59
C ILE A 637 4.98 -14.84 -10.94
N GLU A 638 4.52 -15.83 -10.18
CA GLU A 638 5.38 -16.85 -9.59
C GLU A 638 6.16 -17.61 -10.68
N ALA A 639 5.49 -18.16 -11.69
CA ALA A 639 6.15 -18.87 -12.79
C ALA A 639 7.15 -17.98 -13.53
N LEU A 640 6.80 -16.73 -13.83
CA LEU A 640 7.69 -15.78 -14.47
C LEU A 640 8.92 -15.46 -13.61
N SER A 641 8.77 -15.36 -12.28
CA SER A 641 9.90 -15.07 -11.38
C SER A 641 11.01 -16.13 -11.45
N TYR A 642 10.68 -17.38 -11.78
CA TYR A 642 11.66 -18.45 -11.98
C TYR A 642 12.34 -18.40 -13.37
N LEU A 643 11.67 -17.86 -14.40
CA LEU A 643 12.20 -17.75 -15.77
C LEU A 643 12.92 -16.43 -16.05
N ILE A 644 12.62 -15.36 -15.31
CA ILE A 644 13.07 -14.01 -15.63
C ILE A 644 14.59 -13.81 -15.52
N THR A 645 15.29 -14.73 -14.87
CA THR A 645 16.76 -14.74 -14.79
C THR A 645 17.42 -14.96 -16.14
N TYR A 646 16.73 -15.58 -17.11
CA TYR A 646 17.26 -15.84 -18.44
C TYR A 646 17.09 -14.64 -19.40
N THR A 647 18.17 -14.20 -20.04
CA THR A 647 18.19 -13.05 -20.97
C THR A 647 17.11 -13.10 -22.07
N PRO A 648 16.87 -14.23 -22.77
CA PRO A 648 15.83 -14.30 -23.80
C PRO A 648 14.42 -14.03 -23.26
N VAL A 649 14.15 -14.42 -22.01
CA VAL A 649 12.86 -14.20 -21.34
C VAL A 649 12.68 -12.73 -21.01
N LYS A 650 13.73 -12.04 -20.53
CA LYS A 650 13.70 -10.59 -20.27
C LYS A 650 13.32 -9.81 -21.52
N ASP A 651 13.95 -10.12 -22.64
CA ASP A 651 13.71 -9.44 -23.92
C ASP A 651 12.33 -9.73 -24.50
N ALA A 652 11.85 -10.97 -24.34
CA ALA A 652 10.51 -11.35 -24.77
C ALA A 652 9.45 -10.65 -23.89
N PHE A 653 9.59 -10.68 -22.57
CA PHE A 653 8.65 -10.06 -21.62
C PHE A 653 8.38 -8.59 -21.94
N VAL A 654 9.44 -7.81 -22.19
CA VAL A 654 9.34 -6.37 -22.51
C VAL A 654 8.70 -6.10 -23.89
N LYS A 655 8.53 -7.12 -24.74
CA LYS A 655 7.79 -7.05 -26.02
C LYS A 655 6.30 -7.41 -25.88
N HIS A 656 5.87 -8.01 -24.77
CA HIS A 656 4.48 -8.43 -24.54
C HIS A 656 3.73 -7.46 -23.60
N PRO A 657 3.03 -6.44 -24.12
CA PRO A 657 2.40 -5.41 -23.27
C PRO A 657 1.29 -5.98 -22.36
N GLY A 658 0.58 -7.03 -22.79
CA GLY A 658 -0.43 -7.69 -21.96
C GLY A 658 0.15 -8.35 -20.71
N ALA A 659 1.29 -9.04 -20.84
CA ALA A 659 1.99 -9.63 -19.70
C ALA A 659 2.58 -8.56 -18.78
N VAL A 660 3.16 -7.48 -19.33
CA VAL A 660 3.66 -6.34 -18.56
C VAL A 660 2.53 -5.65 -17.78
N ALA A 661 1.38 -5.39 -18.42
CA ALA A 661 0.21 -4.82 -17.77
C ALA A 661 -0.29 -5.73 -16.63
N SER A 662 -0.36 -7.04 -16.87
CA SER A 662 -0.74 -8.01 -15.85
C SER A 662 0.17 -7.92 -14.62
N VAL A 663 1.50 -7.91 -14.77
CA VAL A 663 2.44 -7.86 -13.63
C VAL A 663 2.38 -6.53 -12.88
N PHE A 664 2.23 -5.40 -13.57
CA PHE A 664 2.40 -4.06 -12.99
C PHE A 664 1.12 -3.26 -12.78
N ARG A 665 -0.06 -3.76 -13.19
CA ARG A 665 -1.35 -3.15 -12.85
C ARG A 665 -1.93 -3.84 -11.62
N VAL A 666 -1.38 -3.48 -10.46
CA VAL A 666 -1.68 -4.11 -9.17
C VAL A 666 -2.26 -3.07 -8.22
N GLU A 667 -3.36 -3.44 -7.55
CA GLU A 667 -3.97 -2.60 -6.52
C GLU A 667 -3.29 -2.89 -5.18
N PHE A 668 -2.69 -1.86 -4.60
CA PHE A 668 -2.06 -1.94 -3.29
C PHE A 668 -3.01 -1.44 -2.21
N PRO A 669 -3.15 -2.16 -1.06
CA PRO A 669 -4.04 -1.75 0.01
C PRO A 669 -3.58 -0.41 0.62
N ASN A 670 -4.50 0.54 0.74
CA ASN A 670 -4.21 1.86 1.30
C ASN A 670 -4.10 1.78 2.84
N VAL A 671 -3.06 2.37 3.41
CA VAL A 671 -2.79 2.32 4.87
C VAL A 671 -3.94 2.91 5.70
N LYS A 672 -4.71 3.86 5.14
CA LYS A 672 -5.86 4.50 5.82
C LYS A 672 -7.13 3.63 5.89
N ASP A 673 -7.25 2.59 5.06
CA ASP A 673 -8.47 1.79 4.94
C ASP A 673 -8.46 0.53 5.83
N SER A 674 -7.36 0.30 6.56
CA SER A 674 -7.15 -0.80 7.51
C SER A 674 -8.12 -0.82 8.71
N SER A 675 -8.87 0.27 8.93
CA SER A 675 -9.88 0.38 9.98
C SER A 675 -11.27 -0.12 9.55
N SER A 676 -11.49 -0.35 8.26
CA SER A 676 -12.73 -0.93 7.75
C SER A 676 -12.52 -2.41 7.48
N GLY A 677 -13.08 -3.27 8.35
CA GLY A 677 -12.99 -4.73 8.24
C GLY A 677 -13.60 -5.34 6.96
N ALA A 678 -13.95 -4.53 5.95
CA ALA A 678 -14.54 -4.95 4.69
C ALA A 678 -13.53 -5.04 3.51
N GLN A 679 -12.28 -4.60 3.66
CA GLN A 679 -11.28 -4.65 2.56
C GLN A 679 -10.08 -5.57 2.79
N ALA A 680 -10.09 -6.40 3.83
CA ALA A 680 -9.07 -7.46 3.98
C ALA A 680 -9.14 -8.54 2.87
N SER A 681 -10.10 -8.48 1.92
CA SER A 681 -10.37 -9.55 0.94
C SER A 681 -9.57 -9.47 -0.36
N ALA A 682 -8.80 -8.41 -0.60
CA ALA A 682 -8.13 -8.21 -1.89
C ALA A 682 -6.73 -7.57 -1.79
N GLY A 683 -6.08 -7.62 -0.62
CA GLY A 683 -4.67 -7.28 -0.53
C GLY A 683 -3.84 -8.44 -1.09
N PHE A 684 -3.15 -8.24 -2.22
CA PHE A 684 -2.18 -9.21 -2.74
C PHE A 684 -1.25 -9.68 -1.61
N ARG A 685 -0.98 -10.99 -1.57
CA ARG A 685 -0.12 -11.61 -0.55
C ARG A 685 1.31 -11.02 -0.66
N SER A 686 2.02 -10.90 0.46
CA SER A 686 3.41 -10.37 0.51
C SER A 686 4.34 -11.00 -0.51
N ASN A 687 4.14 -12.29 -0.81
CA ASN A 687 4.95 -13.06 -1.75
C ASN A 687 4.78 -12.60 -3.20
N VAL A 688 3.62 -12.06 -3.57
CA VAL A 688 3.38 -11.54 -4.92
C VAL A 688 4.10 -10.22 -5.09
N TYR A 689 4.07 -9.35 -4.08
CA TYR A 689 4.87 -8.12 -4.08
C TYR A 689 6.36 -8.39 -4.15
N TYR A 690 6.83 -9.44 -3.47
CA TYR A 690 8.19 -9.94 -3.64
C TYR A 690 8.44 -10.40 -5.08
N GLY A 691 7.55 -11.21 -5.66
CA GLY A 691 7.65 -11.66 -7.06
C GLY A 691 7.70 -10.51 -8.08
N ILE A 692 6.86 -9.48 -7.90
CA ILE A 692 6.86 -8.27 -8.74
C ILE A 692 8.17 -7.51 -8.57
N GLY A 693 8.62 -7.31 -7.33
CA GLY A 693 9.91 -6.67 -7.04
C GLY A 693 11.09 -7.43 -7.63
N TYR A 694 11.07 -8.76 -7.55
CA TYR A 694 12.08 -9.66 -8.11
C TYR A 694 12.12 -9.56 -9.64
N ILE A 695 10.97 -9.66 -10.31
CA ILE A 695 10.86 -9.48 -11.77
C ILE A 695 11.39 -8.10 -12.17
N LEU A 696 10.96 -7.05 -11.48
CA LEU A 696 11.40 -5.69 -11.79
C LEU A 696 12.91 -5.52 -11.59
N HIS A 697 13.49 -6.13 -10.54
CA HIS A 697 14.94 -6.12 -10.31
C HIS A 697 15.70 -6.79 -11.46
N HIS A 698 15.35 -8.03 -11.83
CA HIS A 698 16.07 -8.79 -12.85
C HIS A 698 15.86 -8.28 -14.29
N VAL A 699 14.73 -7.65 -14.62
CA VAL A 699 14.50 -7.11 -15.98
C VAL A 699 15.27 -5.81 -16.22
N LEU A 700 15.43 -4.99 -15.18
CA LEU A 700 16.12 -3.70 -15.26
C LEU A 700 17.65 -3.82 -15.19
N THR A 701 18.19 -5.03 -15.00
CA THR A 701 19.65 -5.25 -14.90
C THR A 701 20.08 -6.55 -15.58
N SER A 702 21.38 -6.72 -15.79
CA SER A 702 21.93 -7.99 -16.27
C SER A 702 22.25 -8.94 -15.12
N GLU A 703 22.12 -10.24 -15.36
CA GLU A 703 22.41 -11.26 -14.34
C GLU A 703 23.90 -11.26 -13.99
N ALA A 704 24.75 -11.00 -14.99
CA ALA A 704 26.18 -10.79 -14.80
C ALA A 704 26.47 -9.61 -13.85
N ALA A 705 25.72 -8.51 -13.94
CA ALA A 705 25.90 -7.35 -13.06
C ALA A 705 25.48 -7.63 -11.61
N ILE A 706 24.36 -8.34 -11.40
CA ILE A 706 23.92 -8.78 -10.06
C ILE A 706 25.00 -9.67 -9.43
N LYS A 707 25.47 -10.69 -10.16
CA LYS A 707 26.50 -11.62 -9.66
C LYS A 707 27.81 -10.91 -9.34
N ARG A 708 28.26 -9.97 -10.17
CA ARG A 708 29.46 -9.16 -9.88
C ARG A 708 29.31 -8.38 -8.57
N LYS A 709 28.19 -7.67 -8.39
CA LYS A 709 27.91 -6.94 -7.14
C LYS A 709 27.80 -7.85 -5.90
N GLN A 710 27.29 -9.08 -6.06
CA GLN A 710 27.26 -10.06 -4.97
C GLN A 710 28.66 -10.58 -4.63
N MET A 711 29.53 -10.78 -5.63
CA MET A 711 30.92 -11.19 -5.45
C MET A 711 31.78 -10.11 -4.79
N ASP A 712 31.55 -8.83 -5.09
CA ASP A 712 32.28 -7.70 -4.48
C ASP A 712 32.11 -7.62 -2.95
N GLY A 713 31.10 -8.29 -2.38
CA GLY A 713 30.81 -8.31 -0.94
C GLY A 713 31.27 -9.55 -0.18
N MET A 714 31.89 -10.54 -0.83
CA MET A 714 32.38 -11.77 -0.19
C MET A 714 33.89 -11.70 0.05
N GLU A 715 34.32 -11.91 1.30
CA GLU A 715 35.73 -12.20 1.60
C GLU A 715 36.07 -13.59 1.06
N MET A 716 36.72 -13.63 -0.11
CA MET A 716 37.05 -14.87 -0.81
C MET A 716 38.24 -15.56 -0.14
N THR A 717 38.11 -16.86 0.14
CA THR A 717 39.24 -17.72 0.49
C THR A 717 40.15 -17.93 -0.73
N ALA A 718 41.44 -18.24 -0.53
CA ALA A 718 42.42 -18.42 -1.61
C ALA A 718 41.99 -19.46 -2.66
N ASP A 719 41.33 -20.53 -2.21
CA ASP A 719 40.81 -21.60 -3.09
C ASP A 719 39.64 -21.11 -3.96
N GLN A 720 38.73 -20.31 -3.39
CA GLN A 720 37.63 -19.70 -4.14
C GLN A 720 38.12 -18.66 -5.15
N TYR A 721 39.23 -17.98 -4.87
CA TYR A 721 39.88 -17.06 -5.80
C TYR A 721 40.57 -17.80 -6.97
N GLU A 722 41.11 -18.99 -6.71
CA GLU A 722 41.72 -19.84 -7.74
C GLU A 722 40.65 -20.50 -8.64
N GLU A 723 39.52 -20.92 -8.08
CA GLU A 723 38.32 -21.32 -8.84
C GLU A 723 37.72 -20.16 -9.63
N LEU A 724 37.69 -18.95 -9.06
CA LEU A 724 37.27 -17.72 -9.74
C LEU A 724 38.18 -17.39 -10.93
N GLN A 725 39.50 -17.56 -10.80
CA GLN A 725 40.42 -17.38 -11.93
C GLN A 725 40.22 -18.46 -13.02
N LYS A 726 39.89 -19.69 -12.64
CA LYS A 726 39.53 -20.74 -13.62
C LYS A 726 38.21 -20.41 -14.33
N ALA A 727 37.21 -19.91 -13.60
CA ALA A 727 35.92 -19.49 -14.14
C ALA A 727 36.02 -18.22 -15.01
N LEU A 728 36.86 -17.25 -14.65
CA LEU A 728 37.12 -16.03 -15.43
C LEU A 728 37.97 -16.30 -16.69
N LYS A 729 38.86 -17.31 -16.66
CA LYS A 729 39.58 -17.77 -17.86
C LYS A 729 38.68 -18.53 -18.83
N GLN A 730 37.59 -19.13 -18.35
CA GLN A 730 36.50 -19.62 -19.19
C GLN A 730 35.55 -18.46 -19.51
N LYS A 731 35.82 -17.76 -20.61
CA LYS A 731 35.02 -16.65 -21.16
C LYS A 731 33.49 -16.87 -21.26
N SER A 732 32.96 -18.06 -20.98
CA SER A 732 31.56 -18.45 -21.23
C SER A 732 30.65 -18.52 -20.00
N VAL A 733 31.14 -18.47 -18.75
CA VAL A 733 30.29 -18.75 -17.56
C VAL A 733 29.67 -17.48 -16.95
N LEU A 734 30.29 -16.32 -17.15
CA LEU A 734 29.85 -15.02 -16.60
C LEU A 734 29.24 -14.07 -17.64
N ASP A 735 29.29 -14.41 -18.93
CA ASP A 735 28.71 -13.58 -19.99
C ASP A 735 27.31 -14.12 -20.33
N ASP A 736 26.28 -13.44 -19.86
CA ASP A 736 24.87 -13.76 -20.09
C ASP A 736 24.35 -13.23 -21.45
N GLY A 737 25.23 -12.62 -22.27
CA GLY A 737 24.91 -12.00 -23.55
C GLY A 737 24.11 -10.70 -23.44
N ASP A 738 23.91 -10.20 -22.22
CA ASP A 738 23.04 -9.06 -21.92
C ASP A 738 23.87 -7.76 -21.85
N THR A 739 24.07 -7.13 -23.00
CA THR A 739 24.90 -5.92 -23.12
C THR A 739 24.25 -4.71 -22.42
N PRO A 740 25.04 -3.72 -21.93
CA PRO A 740 24.48 -2.52 -21.29
C PRO A 740 23.47 -1.76 -22.17
N GLN A 741 23.65 -1.79 -23.49
CA GLN A 741 22.75 -1.17 -24.46
C GLN A 741 21.39 -1.89 -24.53
N HIS A 742 21.39 -3.23 -24.46
CA HIS A 742 20.14 -3.99 -24.40
C HIS A 742 19.39 -3.73 -23.09
N VAL A 743 20.10 -3.65 -21.96
CA VAL A 743 19.53 -3.28 -20.67
C VAL A 743 18.91 -1.88 -20.73
N GLU A 744 19.62 -0.88 -21.25
CA GLU A 744 19.11 0.49 -21.38
C GLU A 744 17.85 0.56 -22.28
N ALA A 745 17.82 -0.21 -23.37
CA ALA A 745 16.64 -0.30 -24.23
C ALA A 745 15.43 -0.92 -23.51
N ARG A 746 15.64 -1.95 -22.68
CA ARG A 746 14.58 -2.55 -21.84
C ARG A 746 14.07 -1.58 -20.78
N VAL A 747 14.99 -0.92 -20.06
CA VAL A 747 14.68 0.08 -19.02
C VAL A 747 13.85 1.22 -19.61
N THR A 748 14.29 1.76 -20.75
CA THR A 748 13.59 2.85 -21.45
C THR A 748 12.17 2.46 -21.85
N ARG A 749 11.97 1.24 -22.35
CA ARG A 749 10.63 0.77 -22.74
C ARG A 749 9.71 0.57 -21.54
N LEU A 750 10.20 -0.04 -20.46
CA LEU A 750 9.40 -0.26 -19.26
C LEU A 750 9.04 1.05 -18.56
N ALA A 751 10.00 1.97 -18.46
CA ALA A 751 9.79 3.26 -17.80
C ALA A 751 8.95 4.25 -18.62
N ALA A 752 8.61 3.91 -19.88
CA ALA A 752 7.58 4.63 -20.63
C ALA A 752 6.17 4.34 -20.11
N SER A 753 5.96 3.20 -19.43
CA SER A 753 4.67 2.85 -18.84
C SER A 753 4.53 3.44 -17.44
N ARG A 754 3.47 4.25 -17.25
CA ARG A 754 3.13 4.82 -15.93
C ARG A 754 2.75 3.75 -14.91
N ASP A 755 2.15 2.64 -15.34
CA ASP A 755 1.74 1.54 -14.46
C ASP A 755 2.98 0.89 -13.80
N VAL A 756 4.08 0.74 -14.54
CA VAL A 756 5.35 0.21 -14.00
C VAL A 756 5.94 1.12 -12.94
N LEU A 757 6.03 2.43 -13.23
CA LEU A 757 6.62 3.40 -12.31
C LEU A 757 5.75 3.64 -11.06
N THR A 758 4.43 3.63 -11.20
CA THR A 758 3.52 3.73 -10.05
C THR A 758 3.59 2.51 -9.15
N THR A 759 3.71 1.31 -9.73
CA THR A 759 3.97 0.08 -8.96
C THR A 759 5.31 0.13 -8.24
N LEU A 760 6.38 0.62 -8.88
CA LEU A 760 7.66 0.84 -8.22
C LEU A 760 7.53 1.81 -7.03
N VAL A 761 6.81 2.93 -7.19
CA VAL A 761 6.55 3.88 -6.09
C VAL A 761 5.77 3.23 -4.96
N GLN A 762 4.78 2.39 -5.28
CA GLN A 762 4.01 1.68 -4.26
C GLN A 762 4.87 0.68 -3.50
N LEU A 763 5.69 -0.13 -4.19
CA LEU A 763 6.66 -1.04 -3.56
C LEU A 763 7.64 -0.29 -2.64
N LEU A 764 8.16 0.86 -3.09
CA LEU A 764 9.02 1.74 -2.28
C LEU A 764 8.30 2.35 -1.07
N LYS A 765 6.95 2.47 -1.08
CA LYS A 765 6.14 3.01 0.04
C LYS A 765 5.60 1.93 0.99
N LEU A 766 5.32 0.72 0.51
CA LEU A 766 4.93 -0.44 1.34
C LEU A 766 6.03 -0.87 2.31
N SER A 767 7.25 -0.51 1.96
CA SER A 767 8.50 -0.67 2.69
C SER A 767 8.43 -0.37 4.19
N ALA A 768 7.59 0.58 4.62
CA ALA A 768 7.57 1.03 6.01
C ALA A 768 7.06 -0.01 7.04
N THR A 769 6.52 -1.18 6.64
CA THR A 769 5.84 -2.07 7.62
C THR A 769 6.00 -3.60 7.50
N LYS A 770 6.62 -4.21 6.47
CA LYS A 770 6.49 -5.68 6.28
C LYS A 770 7.73 -6.54 5.91
N SER A 771 8.68 -6.12 5.07
CA SER A 771 9.81 -6.99 4.67
C SER A 771 11.02 -6.22 4.12
N GLU A 772 12.22 -6.47 4.67
CA GLU A 772 13.48 -5.86 4.19
C GLU A 772 13.85 -6.26 2.76
N ASN A 773 13.58 -7.51 2.37
CA ASN A 773 13.93 -8.02 1.04
C ASN A 773 13.16 -7.28 -0.08
N ILE A 774 11.88 -6.98 0.13
CA ILE A 774 11.08 -6.22 -0.84
C ILE A 774 11.62 -4.79 -0.97
N MET A 775 12.03 -4.18 0.14
CA MET A 775 12.62 -2.84 0.14
C MET A 775 13.93 -2.81 -0.65
N GLU A 776 14.81 -3.79 -0.41
CA GLU A 776 16.09 -3.90 -1.10
C GLU A 776 15.88 -4.06 -2.60
N MET A 777 15.02 -5.00 -3.03
CA MET A 777 14.73 -5.22 -4.46
C MET A 777 14.15 -3.97 -5.12
N ALA A 778 13.14 -3.33 -4.51
CA ALA A 778 12.54 -2.12 -5.06
C ALA A 778 13.53 -0.96 -5.14
N THR A 779 14.39 -0.80 -4.13
CA THR A 779 15.43 0.24 -4.11
C THR A 779 16.47 0.01 -5.20
N LEU A 780 16.92 -1.24 -5.36
CA LEU A 780 17.85 -1.61 -6.44
C LEU A 780 17.20 -1.46 -7.82
N SER A 781 15.93 -1.80 -8.00
CA SER A 781 15.19 -1.52 -9.23
C SER A 781 15.17 -0.03 -9.57
N ALA A 782 14.94 0.84 -8.57
CA ALA A 782 14.99 2.28 -8.76
C ALA A 782 16.40 2.78 -9.13
N LEU A 783 17.44 2.19 -8.53
CA LEU A 783 18.84 2.47 -8.89
C LEU A 783 19.15 2.09 -10.33
N HIS A 784 18.79 0.88 -10.76
CA HIS A 784 19.01 0.41 -12.13
C HIS A 784 18.21 1.24 -13.15
N ALA A 785 16.98 1.64 -12.81
CA ALA A 785 16.22 2.56 -13.65
C ALA A 785 16.91 3.94 -13.77
N ALA A 786 17.57 4.41 -12.72
CA ALA A 786 18.30 5.68 -12.71
C ALA A 786 19.66 5.62 -13.44
N GLU A 787 20.18 4.43 -13.74
CA GLU A 787 21.39 4.28 -14.57
C GLU A 787 21.17 4.85 -15.98
N ALA A 788 19.96 4.67 -16.54
CA ALA A 788 19.55 5.22 -17.84
C ALA A 788 19.20 6.73 -17.74
N PRO A 789 19.99 7.64 -18.33
CA PRO A 789 19.76 9.09 -18.20
C PRO A 789 18.44 9.56 -18.81
N THR A 790 18.00 8.92 -19.89
CA THR A 790 16.75 9.22 -20.63
C THR A 790 15.49 9.05 -19.77
N VAL A 791 15.55 8.21 -18.75
CA VAL A 791 14.40 7.81 -17.93
C VAL A 791 14.25 8.66 -16.66
N ARG A 792 15.31 9.34 -16.21
CA ARG A 792 15.35 10.06 -14.92
C ARG A 792 14.22 11.09 -14.76
N GLY A 793 13.83 11.77 -15.84
CA GLY A 793 12.69 12.69 -15.83
C GLY A 793 11.35 12.01 -15.50
N ASN A 794 11.10 10.81 -16.06
CA ASN A 794 9.88 10.03 -15.79
C ASN A 794 9.84 9.54 -14.34
N LEU A 795 11.01 9.17 -13.77
CA LEU A 795 11.13 8.75 -12.37
C LEU A 795 10.70 9.87 -11.41
N VAL A 796 11.11 11.12 -11.69
CA VAL A 796 10.71 12.30 -10.92
C VAL A 796 9.21 12.56 -11.07
N GLN A 797 8.69 12.56 -12.30
CA GLN A 797 7.27 12.85 -12.56
C GLN A 797 6.32 11.84 -11.91
N CYS A 798 6.70 10.56 -11.86
CA CYS A 798 5.86 9.51 -11.26
C CYS A 798 5.97 9.42 -9.74
N GLY A 799 6.89 10.15 -9.10
CA GLY A 799 7.03 10.17 -7.64
C GLY A 799 8.06 9.20 -7.07
N VAL A 800 8.92 8.59 -7.90
CA VAL A 800 9.97 7.64 -7.46
C VAL A 800 11.01 8.36 -6.61
N PHE A 801 11.42 9.56 -7.03
CA PHE A 801 12.39 10.37 -6.28
C PHE A 801 11.92 10.65 -4.85
N GLN A 802 10.66 11.05 -4.67
CA GLN A 802 10.08 11.33 -3.34
C GLN A 802 9.96 10.07 -2.49
N ALA A 803 9.74 8.90 -3.10
CA ALA A 803 9.67 7.64 -2.39
C ALA A 803 11.05 7.13 -1.90
N LEU A 804 12.15 7.55 -2.54
CA LEU A 804 13.51 7.17 -2.14
C LEU A 804 14.03 7.95 -0.92
N ILE A 805 13.53 9.17 -0.66
CA ILE A 805 14.04 10.05 0.40
C ILE A 805 13.98 9.40 1.79
N PRO A 806 12.86 8.80 2.24
CA PRO A 806 12.82 8.12 3.53
C PRO A 806 13.75 6.90 3.60
N LEU A 807 13.91 6.17 2.48
CA LEU A 807 14.76 4.98 2.39
C LEU A 807 16.24 5.34 2.45
N ALA A 808 16.63 6.48 1.88
CA ALA A 808 17.99 7.00 1.98
C ALA A 808 18.36 7.47 3.40
N LEU A 809 17.37 7.67 4.29
CA LEU A 809 17.56 7.96 5.71
C LEU A 809 17.31 6.74 6.62
N HIS A 810 17.09 5.56 6.04
CA HIS A 810 16.71 4.36 6.78
C HIS A 810 17.73 3.98 7.87
N HIS A 811 19.03 4.16 7.60
CA HIS A 811 20.09 3.87 8.56
C HIS A 811 19.98 4.71 9.86
N ILE A 812 19.51 5.97 9.76
CA ILE A 812 19.30 6.86 10.91
C ILE A 812 18.13 6.37 11.76
N ALA A 813 17.05 5.92 11.11
CA ALA A 813 15.90 5.34 11.79
C ALA A 813 16.28 4.05 12.54
N VAL A 814 17.06 3.17 11.91
CA VAL A 814 17.57 1.93 12.53
C VAL A 814 18.53 2.21 13.69
N ALA A 815 19.40 3.21 13.57
CA ALA A 815 20.31 3.60 14.64
C ALA A 815 19.54 4.13 15.88
N LYS A 816 18.45 4.88 15.67
CA LYS A 816 17.57 5.34 16.76
C LYS A 816 16.76 4.20 17.40
N SER A 817 16.33 3.20 16.62
CA SER A 817 15.54 2.08 17.14
C SER A 817 16.36 1.09 17.98
N LYS A 818 17.65 0.89 17.64
CA LYS A 818 18.54 -0.05 18.37
C LYS A 818 19.05 0.46 19.72
N GLY A 819 18.60 1.63 20.20
CA GLY A 819 18.83 2.08 21.57
C GLY A 819 20.31 2.13 21.98
N THR A 820 21.23 2.40 21.06
CA THR A 820 22.65 2.55 21.39
C THR A 820 22.81 3.78 22.27
N LYS A 821 22.99 3.53 23.58
CA LYS A 821 23.32 4.56 24.57
C LYS A 821 24.50 5.38 24.06
N ALA A 822 24.38 6.70 24.17
CA ALA A 822 25.34 7.73 23.79
C ALA A 822 26.66 7.69 24.61
N GLY A 823 27.27 6.52 24.79
CA GLY A 823 28.38 6.29 25.73
C GLY A 823 29.56 5.49 25.21
N ALA A 824 29.56 5.04 23.95
CA ALA A 824 30.74 4.42 23.34
C ALA A 824 31.13 5.22 22.07
N LYS A 825 32.27 5.91 22.15
CA LYS A 825 33.07 6.58 21.09
C LYS A 825 32.84 5.92 19.71
N ASN A 826 32.51 6.57 18.59
CA ASN A 826 32.68 7.93 18.08
C ASN A 826 31.45 8.38 17.24
N PRO A 827 31.08 9.67 17.23
CA PRO A 827 30.06 10.22 16.31
C PRO A 827 30.46 10.27 14.81
N SER A 828 31.63 9.72 14.44
CA SER A 828 32.25 9.90 13.13
C SER A 828 32.04 8.75 12.14
N GLN A 829 31.26 7.71 12.47
CA GLN A 829 30.99 6.59 11.57
C GLN A 829 29.55 6.08 11.73
N ILE A 830 28.60 6.86 11.21
CA ILE A 830 27.27 6.36 10.89
C ILE A 830 27.33 5.95 9.42
N HIS A 831 27.81 4.74 9.13
CA HIS A 831 27.80 4.20 7.77
C HIS A 831 26.38 3.80 7.37
N GLY A 832 25.97 4.16 6.15
CA GLY A 832 24.65 3.80 5.61
C GLY A 832 24.49 2.29 5.40
N THR A 833 23.27 1.77 5.62
CA THR A 833 22.91 0.39 5.24
C THR A 833 22.94 0.21 3.72
N LYS A 834 23.00 -1.02 3.21
CA LYS A 834 22.94 -1.32 1.76
C LYS A 834 21.76 -0.59 1.07
N ILE A 835 20.58 -0.65 1.68
CA ILE A 835 19.36 0.04 1.19
C ILE A 835 19.56 1.56 1.17
N SER A 836 20.11 2.13 2.25
CA SER A 836 20.36 3.56 2.35
C SER A 836 21.33 4.05 1.27
N ASN A 837 22.40 3.30 1.03
CA ASN A 837 23.40 3.64 0.04
C ASN A 837 22.83 3.53 -1.38
N ALA A 838 22.09 2.47 -1.68
CA ALA A 838 21.45 2.29 -2.97
C ALA A 838 20.38 3.36 -3.26
N ALA A 839 19.56 3.70 -2.26
CA ALA A 839 18.54 4.75 -2.38
C ALA A 839 19.18 6.12 -2.60
N GLY A 840 20.19 6.46 -1.81
CA GLY A 840 20.94 7.70 -1.98
C GLY A 840 21.65 7.77 -3.34
N GLN A 841 22.24 6.66 -3.79
CA GLN A 841 22.91 6.58 -5.10
C GLN A 841 21.92 6.81 -6.25
N ALA A 842 20.73 6.20 -6.18
CA ALA A 842 19.67 6.40 -7.15
C ALA A 842 19.21 7.87 -7.18
N MET A 843 19.04 8.48 -6.00
CA MET A 843 18.72 9.91 -5.88
C MET A 843 19.80 10.79 -6.50
N ALA A 844 21.08 10.51 -6.21
CA ALA A 844 22.21 11.24 -6.75
C ALA A 844 22.21 11.18 -8.28
N LYS A 845 22.15 9.98 -8.88
CA LYS A 845 22.08 9.81 -10.35
C LYS A 845 20.92 10.56 -10.98
N ILE A 846 19.72 10.55 -10.38
CA ILE A 846 18.56 11.30 -10.87
C ILE A 846 18.86 12.80 -10.87
N LEU A 847 19.41 13.33 -9.77
CA LEU A 847 19.70 14.74 -9.59
C LEU A 847 20.85 15.25 -10.47
N ILE A 848 21.81 14.40 -10.86
CA ILE A 848 22.95 14.82 -11.69
C ILE A 848 22.52 15.38 -13.04
N SER A 849 21.51 14.79 -13.69
CA SER A 849 21.10 15.17 -15.05
C SER A 849 19.69 15.74 -15.17
N THR A 850 18.93 15.79 -14.08
CA THR A 850 17.58 16.38 -14.09
C THR A 850 17.65 17.83 -13.67
N ASN A 851 16.91 18.72 -14.37
CA ASN A 851 16.80 20.11 -13.95
C ASN A 851 16.13 20.18 -12.56
N PRO A 852 16.81 20.66 -11.50
CA PRO A 852 16.26 20.64 -10.16
C PRO A 852 14.99 21.48 -10.01
N ASN A 853 14.78 22.50 -10.85
CA ASN A 853 13.57 23.34 -10.82
C ASN A 853 12.27 22.57 -11.14
N LEU A 854 12.37 21.38 -11.73
CA LEU A 854 11.23 20.48 -11.97
C LEU A 854 10.83 19.68 -10.73
N ILE A 855 11.67 19.69 -9.69
CA ILE A 855 11.46 18.96 -8.44
C ILE A 855 10.91 19.95 -7.39
N PRO A 856 9.86 19.58 -6.62
CA PRO A 856 9.36 20.44 -5.55
C PRO A 856 10.46 20.81 -4.53
N SER A 857 10.53 22.08 -4.14
CA SER A 857 11.58 22.59 -3.23
C SER A 857 11.63 21.82 -1.90
N SER A 858 10.49 21.38 -1.38
CA SER A 858 10.43 20.54 -0.18
C SER A 858 11.18 19.22 -0.33
N SER A 859 11.07 18.59 -1.51
CA SER A 859 11.76 17.33 -1.81
C SER A 859 13.27 17.54 -1.98
N LEU A 860 13.68 18.65 -2.63
CA LEU A 860 15.09 19.03 -2.75
C LEU A 860 15.73 19.29 -1.38
N PHE A 861 15.04 20.03 -0.49
CA PHE A 861 15.55 20.27 0.86
C PHE A 861 15.72 18.98 1.65
N SER A 862 14.77 18.05 1.53
CA SER A 862 14.86 16.74 2.18
C SER A 862 15.90 15.80 1.56
N SER A 863 16.36 16.02 0.31
CA SER A 863 17.41 15.21 -0.31
C SER A 863 18.83 15.63 0.05
N ILE A 864 19.05 16.86 0.54
CA ILE A 864 20.39 17.37 0.89
C ILE A 864 21.04 16.52 1.99
N ARG A 865 20.29 16.19 3.05
CA ARG A 865 20.80 15.40 4.17
C ARG A 865 21.30 14.01 3.74
N PRO A 866 20.50 13.17 3.04
CA PRO A 866 20.97 11.89 2.55
C PRO A 866 22.21 11.97 1.65
N LEU A 867 22.30 12.98 0.77
CA LEU A 867 23.45 13.17 -0.11
C LEU A 867 24.73 13.52 0.68
N LEU A 868 24.63 14.37 1.69
CA LEU A 868 25.75 14.68 2.58
C LEU A 868 26.18 13.46 3.40
N ASP A 869 25.25 12.62 3.83
CA ASP A 869 25.58 11.39 4.55
C ASP A 869 26.27 10.37 3.61
N LEU A 870 25.90 10.31 2.31
CA LEU A 870 26.65 9.54 1.31
C LEU A 870 28.09 10.03 1.12
N CYS A 871 28.30 11.36 1.10
CA CYS A 871 29.63 11.96 1.00
C CYS A 871 30.54 11.59 2.19
N LYS A 872 29.98 11.22 3.35
CA LYS A 872 30.74 10.79 4.52
C LYS A 872 31.15 9.32 4.49
N GLY A 873 30.59 8.51 3.59
CA GLY A 873 30.95 7.09 3.46
C GLY A 873 32.33 6.90 2.83
N ASP A 874 32.85 5.67 2.84
CA ASP A 874 34.20 5.37 2.34
C ASP A 874 34.27 5.10 0.82
N GLN A 875 33.11 4.91 0.17
CA GLN A 875 33.06 4.56 -1.25
C GLN A 875 33.19 5.79 -2.16
N GLN A 876 34.34 5.91 -2.83
CA GLN A 876 34.66 7.05 -3.71
C GLN A 876 33.64 7.29 -4.83
N LEU A 877 33.08 6.23 -5.42
CA LEU A 877 32.03 6.36 -6.45
C LEU A 877 30.77 7.05 -5.91
N LEU A 878 30.32 6.66 -4.71
CA LEU A 878 29.14 7.26 -4.08
C LEU A 878 29.40 8.71 -3.69
N GLN A 879 30.61 9.01 -3.18
CA GLN A 879 31.03 10.38 -2.88
C GLN A 879 30.97 11.25 -4.14
N PHE A 880 31.53 10.77 -5.25
CA PHE A 880 31.54 11.50 -6.51
C PHE A 880 30.12 11.80 -7.02
N GLU A 881 29.24 10.78 -7.08
CA GLU A 881 27.87 10.97 -7.56
C GLU A 881 27.05 11.90 -6.65
N ALA A 882 27.22 11.78 -5.33
CA ALA A 882 26.57 12.66 -4.37
C ALA A 882 27.06 14.12 -4.49
N LEU A 883 28.36 14.34 -4.69
CA LEU A 883 28.94 15.66 -4.92
C LEU A 883 28.38 16.29 -6.19
N MET A 884 28.35 15.55 -7.31
CA MET A 884 27.77 16.05 -8.57
C MET A 884 26.29 16.45 -8.41
N ALA A 885 25.52 15.68 -7.64
CA ALA A 885 24.14 16.02 -7.33
C ALA A 885 24.02 17.30 -6.45
N LEU A 886 24.87 17.44 -5.43
CA LEU A 886 24.93 18.63 -4.58
C LEU A 886 25.35 19.87 -5.35
N THR A 887 26.33 19.76 -6.26
CA THR A 887 26.77 20.82 -7.16
C THR A 887 25.61 21.32 -8.03
N ASN A 888 24.77 20.41 -8.53
CA ASN A 888 23.59 20.78 -9.30
C ASN A 888 22.52 21.45 -8.42
N ILE A 889 22.25 20.94 -7.20
CA ILE A 889 21.29 21.56 -6.25
C ILE A 889 21.74 22.95 -5.80
N ALA A 890 23.04 23.17 -5.60
CA ALA A 890 23.60 24.45 -5.19
C ALA A 890 23.40 25.53 -6.26
N SER A 891 23.29 25.15 -7.54
CA SER A 891 23.09 26.09 -8.65
C SER A 891 21.68 26.72 -8.71
N VAL A 892 20.73 26.25 -7.90
CA VAL A 892 19.30 26.53 -8.06
C VAL A 892 18.85 27.81 -7.36
N SER A 893 19.20 27.98 -6.08
CA SER A 893 18.66 29.04 -5.22
C SER A 893 19.58 29.32 -4.03
N GLU A 894 19.47 30.51 -3.45
CA GLU A 894 20.24 30.86 -2.24
C GLU A 894 19.78 30.05 -1.02
N GLU A 895 18.50 29.65 -0.97
CA GLU A 895 17.96 28.82 0.11
C GLU A 895 18.55 27.40 0.10
N THR A 896 18.76 26.80 -1.09
CA THR A 896 19.41 25.49 -1.19
C THR A 896 20.87 25.56 -0.75
N LYS A 897 21.61 26.61 -1.13
CA LYS A 897 22.98 26.87 -0.66
C LYS A 897 23.03 27.01 0.86
N ALA A 898 22.16 27.85 1.43
CA ALA A 898 22.07 28.06 2.86
C ALA A 898 21.72 26.77 3.62
N ARG A 899 20.89 25.89 3.05
CA ARG A 899 20.56 24.59 3.65
C ARG A 899 21.74 23.63 3.63
N ILE A 900 22.50 23.53 2.54
CA ILE A 900 23.71 22.69 2.46
C ILE A 900 24.72 23.11 3.54
N VAL A 901 24.96 24.42 3.68
CA VAL A 901 25.89 24.98 4.68
C VAL A 901 25.34 24.86 6.11
N GLY A 902 24.02 24.93 6.28
CA GLY A 902 23.35 24.84 7.57
C GLY A 902 23.25 23.42 8.15
N GLU A 903 23.47 22.38 7.36
CA GLU A 903 23.50 20.99 7.83
C GLU A 903 24.75 20.71 8.69
N PRO A 904 24.64 19.96 9.79
CA PRO A 904 25.77 19.69 10.66
C PRO A 904 26.86 18.92 9.91
N GLN A 905 28.05 19.50 9.91
CA GLN A 905 29.25 19.07 9.18
C GLN A 905 29.15 19.12 7.64
N GLY A 906 28.13 19.78 7.06
CA GLY A 906 27.96 19.85 5.61
C GLY A 906 29.20 20.45 4.91
N LEU A 907 29.54 21.69 5.24
CA LEU A 907 30.70 22.37 4.65
C LEU A 907 32.03 21.68 4.98
N SER A 908 32.20 21.17 6.20
CA SER A 908 33.43 20.47 6.59
C SER A 908 33.63 19.15 5.82
N THR A 909 32.55 18.43 5.50
CA THR A 909 32.63 17.21 4.68
C THR A 909 33.09 17.55 3.26
N LEU A 910 32.56 18.61 2.66
CA LEU A 910 33.01 19.05 1.33
C LEU A 910 34.50 19.44 1.35
N GLN A 911 34.94 20.18 2.37
CA GLN A 911 36.35 20.56 2.53
C GLN A 911 37.26 19.34 2.70
N TYR A 912 36.83 18.35 3.47
CA TYR A 912 37.59 17.12 3.64
C TYR A 912 37.79 16.38 2.31
N LEU A 913 36.74 16.32 1.47
CA LEU A 913 36.79 15.65 0.16
C LEU A 913 37.66 16.37 -0.88
N GLN A 914 38.01 17.65 -0.68
CA GLN A 914 39.01 18.32 -1.52
C GLN A 914 40.42 17.71 -1.36
N PHE A 915 40.68 16.97 -0.28
CA PHE A 915 41.94 16.26 -0.05
C PHE A 915 41.89 14.79 -0.47
N SER A 916 40.84 14.37 -1.17
CA SER A 916 40.75 13.01 -1.70
C SER A 916 41.89 12.74 -2.69
N GLU A 917 42.49 11.55 -2.58
CA GLU A 917 43.45 11.04 -3.56
C GLU A 917 42.80 10.86 -4.94
N HIS A 918 41.49 10.59 -4.98
CA HIS A 918 40.75 10.41 -6.21
C HIS A 918 40.40 11.75 -6.87
N GLU A 919 40.97 11.98 -8.04
CA GLU A 919 40.89 13.22 -8.79
C GLU A 919 39.44 13.71 -9.03
N LEU A 920 38.55 12.83 -9.51
CA LEU A 920 37.15 13.21 -9.77
C LEU A 920 36.38 13.64 -8.52
N VAL A 921 36.68 13.05 -7.35
CA VAL A 921 36.04 13.42 -6.08
C VAL A 921 36.52 14.79 -5.65
N ARG A 922 37.83 15.04 -5.75
CA ARG A 922 38.45 16.34 -5.46
C ARG A 922 37.91 17.46 -6.37
N ARG A 923 37.80 17.21 -7.68
CA ARG A 923 37.18 18.11 -8.67
C ARG A 923 35.76 18.46 -8.26
N ALA A 924 34.91 17.45 -8.09
CA ALA A 924 33.50 17.64 -7.76
C ALA A 924 33.29 18.35 -6.40
N ALA A 925 34.16 18.10 -5.41
CA ALA A 925 34.11 18.80 -4.12
C ALA A 925 34.46 20.28 -4.26
N THR A 926 35.46 20.61 -5.07
CA THR A 926 35.88 21.99 -5.34
C THR A 926 34.82 22.74 -6.13
N GLU A 927 34.23 22.11 -7.14
CA GLU A 927 33.08 22.65 -7.89
C GLU A 927 31.84 22.86 -7.00
N ALA A 928 31.55 21.92 -6.10
CA ALA A 928 30.43 22.04 -5.17
C ALA A 928 30.60 23.28 -4.28
N ILE A 929 31.79 23.50 -3.72
CA ILE A 929 32.06 24.68 -2.89
C ILE A 929 32.03 25.97 -3.72
N CYS A 930 32.53 25.95 -4.96
CA CYS A 930 32.42 27.08 -5.88
C CYS A 930 30.96 27.47 -6.13
N ASN A 931 30.08 26.49 -6.37
CA ASN A 931 28.65 26.73 -6.60
C ASN A 931 27.87 27.14 -5.34
N LEU A 932 28.45 27.01 -4.14
CA LEU A 932 27.87 27.57 -2.92
C LEU A 932 28.06 29.09 -2.82
N LEU A 933 28.84 29.72 -3.72
CA LEU A 933 29.01 31.17 -3.74
C LEU A 933 27.90 31.85 -4.56
N PRO A 934 27.48 33.08 -4.20
CA PRO A 934 27.88 33.84 -3.01
C PRO A 934 27.08 33.39 -1.76
N ASN A 935 27.76 32.91 -0.72
CA ASN A 935 27.13 32.63 0.58
C ASN A 935 28.04 33.13 1.72
N ASP A 936 27.49 33.99 2.57
CA ASP A 936 28.27 34.69 3.60
C ASP A 936 29.01 33.74 4.54
N LYS A 937 28.37 32.63 4.94
CA LYS A 937 28.99 31.64 5.83
C LYS A 937 30.16 30.91 5.16
N VAL A 938 30.09 30.67 3.85
CA VAL A 938 31.19 30.05 3.10
C VAL A 938 32.35 31.05 2.99
N ILE A 939 32.06 32.32 2.70
CA ILE A 939 33.07 33.38 2.65
C ILE A 939 33.77 33.50 4.02
N GLU A 940 33.01 33.53 5.11
CA GLU A 940 33.54 33.63 6.48
C GLU A 940 34.34 32.39 6.91
N GLN A 941 33.86 31.17 6.64
CA GLN A 941 34.49 29.94 7.16
C GLN A 941 35.60 29.37 6.25
N VAL A 942 35.62 29.75 4.97
CA VAL A 942 36.58 29.25 3.98
C VAL A 942 37.52 30.35 3.53
N PHE A 943 37.00 31.49 3.07
CA PHE A 943 37.78 32.51 2.38
C PHE A 943 38.31 33.65 3.27
N MET A 944 37.89 33.71 4.53
CA MET A 944 38.54 34.55 5.57
C MET A 944 39.63 33.79 6.35
N ASN A 945 39.82 32.50 6.09
CA ASN A 945 40.84 31.69 6.75
C ASN A 945 42.11 31.62 5.88
N ASP A 946 43.20 32.15 6.42
CA ASP A 946 44.51 32.22 5.78
C ASP A 946 45.02 30.89 5.21
N GLU A 947 44.93 29.79 5.97
CA GLU A 947 45.43 28.48 5.53
C GLU A 947 44.58 27.91 4.39
N LYS A 948 43.25 28.06 4.50
CA LYS A 948 42.32 27.57 3.49
C LYS A 948 42.46 28.36 2.19
N VAL A 949 42.56 29.68 2.26
CA VAL A 949 42.75 30.52 1.06
C VAL A 949 44.03 30.14 0.32
N ARG A 950 45.12 29.85 1.04
CA ARG A 950 46.36 29.37 0.43
C ARG A 950 46.17 28.08 -0.37
N LEU A 951 45.36 27.14 0.13
CA LEU A 951 45.01 25.93 -0.62
C LEU A 951 44.26 26.25 -1.93
N TRP A 952 43.31 27.18 -1.90
CA TRP A 952 42.59 27.58 -3.11
C TRP A 952 43.50 28.27 -4.13
N ILE A 953 44.46 29.08 -3.67
CA ILE A 953 45.48 29.69 -4.54
C ILE A 953 46.37 28.61 -5.16
N ALA A 954 46.73 27.57 -4.39
CA ALA A 954 47.51 26.45 -4.90
C ALA A 954 46.74 25.71 -6.01
N PHE A 955 45.48 25.33 -5.77
CA PHE A 955 44.63 24.68 -6.78
C PHE A 955 44.45 25.51 -8.06
N ALA A 956 44.50 26.84 -7.98
CA ALA A 956 44.41 27.73 -9.13
C ALA A 956 45.76 27.96 -9.85
N SER A 957 46.84 27.35 -9.37
CA SER A 957 48.19 27.54 -9.93
C SER A 957 48.36 26.91 -11.32
N LEU A 958 49.37 27.37 -12.05
CA LEU A 958 49.71 26.84 -13.38
C LEU A 958 50.21 25.38 -13.33
N GLU A 959 50.80 24.96 -12.20
CA GLU A 959 51.28 23.59 -12.00
C GLU A 959 50.08 22.64 -11.89
N ASP A 960 49.11 22.98 -11.03
CA ASP A 960 47.86 22.22 -10.90
C ASP A 960 46.97 22.33 -12.15
N GLU A 961 47.01 23.45 -12.90
CA GLU A 961 46.28 23.58 -14.17
C GLU A 961 46.78 22.59 -15.23
N ALA A 962 48.08 22.27 -15.23
CA ALA A 962 48.66 21.30 -16.16
C ALA A 962 48.28 19.85 -15.81
N GLU A 963 48.03 19.56 -14.52
CA GLU A 963 47.60 18.24 -14.05
C GLU A 963 46.07 18.08 -14.14
N ASP A 964 45.31 19.05 -13.62
CA ASP A 964 43.85 19.05 -13.55
C ASP A 964 43.25 20.44 -13.80
N PHE A 965 43.09 20.76 -15.07
CA PHE A 965 42.48 22.01 -15.53
C PHE A 965 41.11 22.30 -14.92
N GLU A 966 40.29 21.27 -14.67
CA GLU A 966 38.91 21.47 -14.18
C GLU A 966 38.88 21.94 -12.73
N THR A 967 39.73 21.35 -11.87
CA THR A 967 39.92 21.83 -10.49
C THR A 967 40.45 23.26 -10.48
N ALA A 968 41.45 23.57 -11.31
CA ALA A 968 42.02 24.90 -11.41
C ALA A 968 41.00 25.94 -11.90
N ARG A 969 40.15 25.56 -12.85
CA ARG A 969 39.05 26.39 -13.36
C ARG A 969 38.03 26.72 -12.27
N ALA A 970 37.62 25.71 -11.50
CA ALA A 970 36.68 25.90 -10.37
C ALA A 970 37.30 26.76 -9.27
N ALA A 971 38.57 26.51 -8.91
CA ALA A 971 39.30 27.26 -7.90
C ALA A 971 39.50 28.72 -8.30
N GLY A 972 39.98 28.98 -9.52
CA GLY A 972 40.14 30.32 -10.07
C GLY A 972 38.80 31.07 -10.17
N GLY A 973 37.71 30.35 -10.49
CA GLY A 973 36.35 30.91 -10.53
C GLY A 973 35.88 31.36 -9.15
N ALA A 974 36.04 30.51 -8.14
CA ALA A 974 35.69 30.84 -6.77
C ALA A 974 36.50 32.05 -6.26
N LEU A 975 37.82 32.06 -6.48
CA LEU A 975 38.71 33.17 -6.09
C LEU A 975 38.31 34.50 -6.76
N ALA A 976 37.99 34.46 -8.06
CA ALA A 976 37.52 35.63 -8.78
C ALA A 976 36.19 36.17 -8.21
N MET A 977 35.24 35.29 -7.86
CA MET A 977 33.96 35.70 -7.25
C MET A 977 34.16 36.32 -5.86
N VAL A 978 34.92 35.66 -4.97
CA VAL A 978 35.10 36.15 -3.59
C VAL A 978 35.98 37.40 -3.50
N SER A 979 36.86 37.63 -4.48
CA SER A 979 37.71 38.83 -4.52
C SER A 979 36.92 40.14 -4.61
N GLN A 980 35.65 40.09 -5.04
CA GLN A 980 34.74 41.25 -5.01
C GLN A 980 34.50 41.78 -3.60
N VAL A 981 34.64 40.92 -2.57
CA VAL A 981 34.56 41.33 -1.17
C VAL A 981 35.93 41.89 -0.75
N PRO A 982 36.05 43.19 -0.40
CA PRO A 982 37.35 43.81 -0.14
C PRO A 982 38.16 43.12 0.94
N GLN A 983 37.51 42.64 2.00
CA GLN A 983 38.15 41.91 3.10
C GLN A 983 38.84 40.62 2.62
N VAL A 984 38.22 39.89 1.68
CA VAL A 984 38.80 38.65 1.11
C VAL A 984 40.03 39.00 0.27
N SER A 985 39.97 40.09 -0.50
CA SER A 985 41.11 40.57 -1.28
C SER A 985 42.34 40.86 -0.42
N TRP A 986 42.18 41.39 0.79
CA TRP A 986 43.30 41.55 1.74
C TRP A 986 43.91 40.21 2.17
N VAL A 987 43.08 39.21 2.47
CA VAL A 987 43.53 37.86 2.84
C VAL A 987 44.26 37.19 1.67
N LEU A 988 43.72 37.30 0.44
CA LEU A 988 44.35 36.80 -0.78
C LEU A 988 45.76 37.38 -0.97
N MET A 989 45.92 38.68 -0.78
CA MET A 989 47.22 39.35 -0.89
C MET A 989 48.21 38.85 0.18
N ARG A 990 47.78 38.70 1.44
CA ARG A 990 48.62 38.17 2.53
C ARG A 990 49.16 36.76 2.25
N GLN A 991 48.38 35.93 1.56
CA GLN A 991 48.75 34.55 1.22
C GLN A 991 49.46 34.40 -0.14
N GLY A 992 49.89 35.52 -0.75
CA GLY A 992 50.68 35.49 -1.99
C GLY A 992 49.85 35.42 -3.28
N GLY A 993 48.56 35.77 -3.22
CA GLY A 993 47.67 35.80 -4.39
C GLY A 993 48.18 36.70 -5.52
N LEU A 994 48.78 37.86 -5.20
CA LEU A 994 49.38 38.76 -6.20
C LEU A 994 50.45 38.07 -7.05
N LYS A 995 51.35 37.30 -6.43
CA LYS A 995 52.38 36.54 -7.14
C LYS A 995 51.77 35.42 -7.98
N ALA A 996 50.84 34.66 -7.41
CA ALA A 996 50.21 33.54 -8.09
C ALA A 996 49.46 34.00 -9.35
N PHE A 997 48.59 35.00 -9.24
CA PHE A 997 47.84 35.52 -10.39
C PHE A 997 48.73 36.23 -11.40
N THR A 998 49.83 36.87 -10.96
CA THR A 998 50.84 37.42 -11.88
C THR A 998 51.48 36.32 -12.72
N ALA A 999 51.87 35.20 -12.11
CA ALA A 999 52.44 34.07 -12.83
C ALA A 999 51.45 33.52 -13.87
N ILE A 1000 50.17 33.37 -13.49
CA ILE A 1000 49.10 32.93 -14.40
C ILE A 1000 48.95 33.90 -15.59
N ILE A 1001 48.95 35.21 -15.35
CA ILE A 1001 48.82 36.21 -16.43
C ILE A 1001 50.04 36.22 -17.36
N GLU A 1002 51.24 36.00 -16.82
CA GLU A 1002 52.49 36.03 -17.58
C GLU A 1002 52.69 34.78 -18.46
N GLN A 1003 52.36 33.60 -17.92
CA GLN A 1003 52.72 32.29 -18.49
C GLN A 1003 51.50 31.46 -18.92
N GLY A 1004 50.29 31.78 -18.47
CA GLY A 1004 49.08 31.04 -18.79
C GLY A 1004 48.70 31.09 -20.26
N SER A 1005 48.24 29.96 -20.79
CA SER A 1005 47.79 29.79 -22.18
C SER A 1005 46.27 29.78 -22.33
N ASN A 1006 45.53 29.37 -21.30
CA ASN A 1006 44.08 29.20 -21.34
C ASN A 1006 43.35 30.51 -21.09
N VAL A 1007 42.48 30.89 -22.04
CA VAL A 1007 41.69 32.13 -22.00
C VAL A 1007 40.82 32.20 -20.75
N GLU A 1008 40.22 31.08 -20.36
CA GLU A 1008 39.31 30.97 -19.24
C GLU A 1008 39.99 31.21 -17.88
N THR A 1009 41.16 30.63 -17.66
CA THR A 1009 41.97 30.83 -16.45
C THR A 1009 42.50 32.26 -16.40
N LEU A 1010 42.99 32.78 -17.54
CA LEU A 1010 43.46 34.16 -17.68
C LEU A 1010 42.36 35.18 -17.36
N HIS A 1011 41.15 35.00 -17.89
CA HIS A 1011 40.04 35.92 -17.63
C HIS A 1011 39.71 36.01 -16.13
N ARG A 1012 39.66 34.86 -15.45
CA ARG A 1012 39.39 34.77 -14.00
C ARG A 1012 40.53 35.39 -13.17
N ALA A 1013 41.78 35.12 -13.54
CA ALA A 1013 42.96 35.69 -12.90
C ALA A 1013 43.03 37.22 -13.07
N LEU A 1014 42.71 37.75 -14.26
CA LEU A 1014 42.64 39.18 -14.53
C LEU A 1014 41.59 39.87 -13.65
N PHE A 1015 40.41 39.25 -13.50
CA PHE A 1015 39.34 39.79 -12.67
C PHE A 1015 39.72 39.79 -11.18
N ALA A 1016 40.30 38.69 -10.67
CA ALA A 1016 40.80 38.63 -9.30
C ALA A 1016 41.92 39.66 -9.05
N MET A 1017 42.84 39.81 -10.01
CA MET A 1017 43.92 40.81 -9.95
C MET A 1017 43.38 42.24 -9.90
N GLN A 1018 42.40 42.56 -10.76
CA GLN A 1018 41.74 43.86 -10.76
C GLN A 1018 41.15 44.19 -9.38
N ASN A 1019 40.37 43.29 -8.79
CA ASN A 1019 39.73 43.52 -7.50
C ASN A 1019 40.74 43.72 -6.36
N MET A 1020 41.85 42.99 -6.37
CA MET A 1020 42.93 43.19 -5.40
C MET A 1020 43.59 44.57 -5.56
N LEU A 1021 43.88 45.00 -6.79
CA LEU A 1021 44.46 46.31 -7.08
C LEU A 1021 43.50 47.45 -6.67
N GLU A 1022 42.21 47.29 -6.91
CA GLU A 1022 41.17 48.23 -6.46
C GLU A 1022 41.05 48.28 -4.92
N ALA A 1023 41.21 47.14 -4.23
CA ALA A 1023 41.24 47.11 -2.78
C ALA A 1023 42.44 47.89 -2.20
N ILE A 1024 43.60 47.84 -2.85
CA ILE A 1024 44.79 48.62 -2.50
C ILE A 1024 44.57 50.12 -2.74
N SER A 1025 43.94 50.51 -3.85
CA SER A 1025 43.67 51.91 -4.18
C SER A 1025 42.58 52.51 -3.29
N GLY A 1026 41.55 51.72 -2.93
CA GLY A 1026 40.44 52.13 -2.07
C GLY A 1026 40.83 52.36 -0.60
N ALA A 1027 41.80 51.64 -0.06
CA ALA A 1027 42.22 51.74 1.35
C ALA A 1027 43.17 52.92 1.66
N THR A 1028 43.10 54.02 0.91
CA THR A 1028 43.96 55.21 1.11
C THR A 1028 43.82 55.89 2.47
N LYS A 1029 42.70 55.68 3.17
CA LYS A 1029 42.33 56.36 4.43
C LYS A 1029 42.31 55.45 5.66
N ASP A 1030 42.70 54.18 5.52
CA ASP A 1030 42.62 53.17 6.58
C ASP A 1030 43.97 53.03 7.29
N GLU A 1031 44.17 53.72 8.42
CA GLU A 1031 45.47 53.81 9.12
C GLU A 1031 45.97 52.44 9.62
N GLU A 1032 45.08 51.52 9.99
CA GLU A 1032 45.44 50.16 10.44
C GLU A 1032 46.10 49.31 9.34
N LYS A 1033 45.81 49.59 8.07
CA LYS A 1033 46.30 48.81 6.93
C LYS A 1033 47.47 49.46 6.20
N ALA A 1034 47.95 50.61 6.67
CA ALA A 1034 48.96 51.42 5.99
C ALA A 1034 50.28 50.65 5.76
N GLU A 1035 50.77 49.91 6.75
CA GLU A 1035 52.00 49.11 6.62
C GLU A 1035 51.85 47.94 5.64
N GLU A 1036 50.76 47.18 5.71
CA GLU A 1036 50.51 46.05 4.81
C GLU A 1036 50.29 46.53 3.37
N ARG A 1037 49.53 47.61 3.21
CA ARG A 1037 49.32 48.27 1.93
C ARG A 1037 50.64 48.66 1.29
N MET A 1038 51.59 49.15 2.07
CA MET A 1038 52.88 49.57 1.55
C MET A 1038 53.72 48.40 1.04
N LYS A 1039 53.72 47.28 1.77
CA LYS A 1039 54.35 46.02 1.33
C LYS A 1039 53.77 45.50 0.02
N PHE A 1040 52.45 45.50 -0.14
CA PHE A 1040 51.80 45.02 -1.36
C PHE A 1040 52.04 45.94 -2.56
N ILE A 1041 52.08 47.26 -2.35
CA ILE A 1041 52.44 48.21 -3.41
C ILE A 1041 53.88 47.96 -3.89
N ASP A 1042 54.82 47.70 -2.98
CA ASP A 1042 56.20 47.36 -3.35
C ASP A 1042 56.29 46.04 -4.13
N GLU A 1043 55.49 45.04 -3.77
CA GLU A 1043 55.37 43.78 -4.51
C GLU A 1043 54.78 43.98 -5.92
N VAL A 1044 53.71 44.78 -6.05
CA VAL A 1044 53.13 45.14 -7.35
C VAL A 1044 54.15 45.90 -8.21
N LYS A 1045 54.94 46.81 -7.61
CA LYS A 1045 56.00 47.54 -8.33
C LYS A 1045 57.04 46.61 -8.94
N GLN A 1046 57.47 45.56 -8.23
CA GLN A 1046 58.44 44.58 -8.73
C GLN A 1046 57.98 43.89 -10.03
N HIS A 1047 56.67 43.63 -10.17
CA HIS A 1047 56.10 42.95 -11.34
C HIS A 1047 55.47 43.89 -12.39
N SER A 1048 55.30 45.18 -12.06
CA SER A 1048 54.51 46.14 -12.85
C SER A 1048 54.96 46.31 -14.32
N ALA A 1049 56.25 46.30 -14.62
CA ALA A 1049 56.77 46.46 -15.98
C ALA A 1049 56.40 45.28 -16.90
N LYS A 1050 56.56 44.04 -16.40
CA LYS A 1050 56.20 42.83 -17.13
C LYS A 1050 54.68 42.68 -17.25
N LEU A 1051 53.94 43.01 -16.19
CA LEU A 1051 52.48 43.00 -16.19
C LEU A 1051 51.92 43.93 -17.27
N LYS A 1052 52.40 45.17 -17.36
CA LYS A 1052 51.93 46.13 -18.37
C LYS A 1052 52.16 45.63 -19.80
N GLN A 1053 53.33 45.03 -20.06
CA GLN A 1053 53.63 44.44 -21.36
C GLN A 1053 52.66 43.30 -21.69
N LYS A 1054 52.45 42.35 -20.78
CA LYS A 1054 51.57 41.20 -21.00
C LYS A 1054 50.09 41.59 -21.05
N LEU A 1055 49.63 42.51 -20.21
CA LEU A 1055 48.27 43.07 -20.25
C LEU A 1055 47.99 43.79 -21.56
N SER A 1056 48.96 44.55 -22.09
CA SER A 1056 48.80 45.17 -23.42
C SER A 1056 48.70 44.14 -24.54
N ALA A 1057 49.45 43.03 -24.45
CA ALA A 1057 49.33 41.91 -25.40
C ALA A 1057 47.96 41.21 -25.28
N HIS A 1058 47.51 40.90 -24.06
CA HIS A 1058 46.19 40.29 -23.82
C HIS A 1058 45.02 41.21 -24.20
N SER A 1059 45.20 42.54 -24.16
CA SER A 1059 44.20 43.52 -24.61
C SER A 1059 43.93 43.48 -26.12
N SER A 1060 44.82 42.85 -26.90
CA SER A 1060 44.62 42.59 -28.33
C SER A 1060 43.80 41.33 -28.62
N ASN A 1061 43.60 40.47 -27.61
CA ASN A 1061 42.75 39.29 -27.72
C ASN A 1061 41.28 39.68 -27.48
N ALA A 1062 40.42 39.41 -28.46
CA ALA A 1062 39.00 39.79 -28.43
C ALA A 1062 38.22 39.25 -27.22
N GLN A 1063 38.61 38.10 -26.67
CA GLN A 1063 37.93 37.49 -25.52
C GLN A 1063 38.42 38.00 -24.15
N LEU A 1064 39.60 38.63 -24.09
CA LEU A 1064 40.22 39.12 -22.85
C LEU A 1064 40.29 40.65 -22.78
N LYS A 1065 39.95 41.33 -23.88
CA LYS A 1065 40.15 42.76 -24.06
C LYS A 1065 39.63 43.60 -22.89
N ASP A 1066 38.37 43.41 -22.51
CA ASP A 1066 37.72 44.23 -21.48
C ASP A 1066 38.32 43.98 -20.09
N ALA A 1067 38.54 42.72 -19.72
CA ALA A 1067 39.16 42.34 -18.44
C ALA A 1067 40.62 42.81 -18.34
N ALA A 1068 41.39 42.70 -19.43
CA ALA A 1068 42.78 43.14 -19.47
C ALA A 1068 42.90 44.68 -19.40
N GLN A 1069 41.99 45.41 -20.06
CA GLN A 1069 41.95 46.88 -19.98
C GLN A 1069 41.52 47.36 -18.59
N ALA A 1070 40.53 46.73 -17.97
CA ALA A 1070 40.09 47.04 -16.61
C ALA A 1070 41.21 46.81 -15.59
N CYS A 1071 41.88 45.65 -15.67
CA CYS A 1071 43.04 45.36 -14.81
C CYS A 1071 44.21 46.33 -15.04
N LEU A 1072 44.46 46.74 -16.29
CA LEU A 1072 45.48 47.75 -16.60
C LEU A 1072 45.13 49.12 -16.00
N GLY A 1073 43.86 49.53 -16.07
CA GLY A 1073 43.36 50.75 -15.45
C GLY A 1073 43.49 50.72 -13.92
N ALA A 1074 43.13 49.61 -13.28
CA ALA A 1074 43.29 49.42 -11.84
C ALA A 1074 44.79 49.49 -11.42
N LEU A 1075 45.68 48.91 -12.23
CA LEU A 1075 47.13 48.97 -11.99
C LEU A 1075 47.69 50.41 -12.07
N GLU A 1076 47.13 51.27 -12.91
CA GLU A 1076 47.52 52.67 -13.02
C GLU A 1076 47.03 53.55 -11.87
N GLN A 1077 45.95 53.14 -11.20
CA GLN A 1077 45.38 53.84 -10.04
C GLN A 1077 46.10 53.51 -8.72
N VAL A 1078 46.98 52.52 -8.69
CA VAL A 1078 47.79 52.21 -7.52
C VAL A 1078 48.81 53.36 -7.30
N PRO A 1079 48.83 54.01 -6.12
CA PRO A 1079 49.69 55.16 -5.87
C PRO A 1079 51.18 54.82 -6.02
N ARG A 1080 51.91 55.74 -6.65
CA ARG A 1080 53.36 55.62 -6.92
C ARG A 1080 54.19 55.69 -5.66
#